data_AF-A0AAP0PJU3-F1
#
_entry.id   AF-A0AAP0PJU3-F1
#
_cell.length_a   1.000
_cell.length_b   1.000
_cell.length_c   1.000
_cell.angle_alpha   90.00
_cell.angle_beta   90.00
_cell.angle_gamma   90.00
#
_symmetry.space_group_name_H-M   'P 1'
#
loop_
_entity.id
_entity.type
_entity.pdbx_description
1 polymer ?
#
loop_
_entity_poly.entity_id
_entity_poly.type
_entity_poly.pdbx_seq_one_letter_code
_entity_poly.pdbx_strand_id
1 'polypeptide(L)'
;MLIRVGESELKKSSFRNGVVRAIAAEEEATGRPELDFSFRVLVLGRTGVGKSATINSIFDQVKVMTDPFRPATDKIEEVVGTVNGIRISFIDTPGLLPSLPANLRWNRKVLRSVKKFIRKNPPDIVLYFERLDFINIGYSDFPLLKLVTDIFGPAIWFNTILVMTHSSAALPEDGNGYLVDYESFVTQCSNLLQHYICGVASNTKLENPVLLVENHSLCKKNTLGEKVLPNGQVWRSHFLLLCICSKVLGDANALMKFQDGLQIGPASGVRLPSLPHLLSNLLRGHSSSSKVETDSELNSDTDDDEDYDSLPPIRILTKSQFEKLTKSQKEDYLDELDYREVLYLKKQLKAESKKRRDYFNSKDASVSNDDNYDNDDPAPEAVQLPDMAIPPSFDSDLPVHRYRCLVTNDQWLARPVLDPQGWDHDIGFDGISLETNLDLRKDLQATVVGQVSKEKQDFTIQSECAAIYTYPKGSTVSAGFDVQTAGRDLSCTVHGDTELKNFKCNTTGCGISVTSFGNKFFVGGKIEDAITVGKKLKLVLNGGCMGGLGQVAYGGSITTSLRGRHYPVRNDIRSLTMTFVSFDKEIVIGGNFSSEFRVNRDTRMSVSANLNSRKMGQLLIKTSSSERMEIGLIAVVSIIRALLRSRGTED
;
A
#
# COMPACT_ATOMS: atom_id res chain seq x y z
N MET A 1 2.46 26.38 32.25
CA MET A 1 1.22 27.13 31.95
C MET A 1 0.43 26.32 30.94
N LEU A 2 -0.33 25.35 31.45
CA LEU A 2 -1.12 24.38 30.69
C LEU A 2 -2.56 24.89 30.64
N ILE A 3 -3.02 25.30 29.46
CA ILE A 3 -4.40 25.71 29.23
C ILE A 3 -5.19 24.49 28.73
N ARG A 4 -6.28 24.23 29.47
CA ARG A 4 -7.32 23.23 29.22
C ARG A 4 -7.85 23.27 27.79
N VAL A 5 -8.03 22.10 27.18
CA VAL A 5 -8.98 21.88 26.08
C VAL A 5 -10.02 20.88 26.60
N GLY A 6 -11.28 21.26 26.46
CA GLY A 6 -12.42 20.70 27.19
C GLY A 6 -12.84 19.31 26.72
N GLU A 7 -13.17 18.48 27.71
CA GLU A 7 -14.09 17.37 27.56
C GLU A 7 -15.51 17.94 27.38
N SER A 8 -16.09 17.76 26.20
CA SER A 8 -17.52 18.01 25.96
C SER A 8 -18.23 16.68 25.69
N GLU A 9 -19.06 16.32 26.67
CA GLU A 9 -20.25 15.46 26.60
C GLU A 9 -20.09 13.95 26.38
N LEU A 10 -19.64 13.25 27.44
CA LEU A 10 -20.14 11.92 27.79
C LEU A 10 -20.99 12.04 29.06
N LYS A 11 -22.30 12.28 28.89
CA LYS A 11 -23.28 12.13 29.99
C LYS A 11 -23.33 10.66 30.41
N LYS A 12 -22.58 10.35 31.46
CA LYS A 12 -22.57 9.09 32.22
C LYS A 12 -23.99 8.61 32.56
N SER A 13 -24.29 7.38 32.16
CA SER A 13 -25.38 6.51 32.65
C SER A 13 -25.14 6.01 34.09
N SER A 14 -24.72 6.89 35.01
CA SER A 14 -24.40 6.52 36.39
C SER A 14 -25.60 6.06 37.22
N PHE A 15 -26.83 6.42 36.81
CA PHE A 15 -28.06 6.10 37.54
C PHE A 15 -28.52 4.64 37.43
N ARG A 16 -27.96 3.83 36.52
CA ARG A 16 -28.40 2.42 36.33
C ARG A 16 -27.55 1.41 37.12
N ASN A 17 -26.30 1.74 37.44
CA ASN A 17 -25.37 0.80 38.07
C ASN A 17 -25.70 0.48 39.53
N GLY A 18 -26.28 1.43 40.28
CA GLY A 18 -26.69 1.22 41.67
C GLY A 18 -27.89 0.28 41.80
N VAL A 19 -28.88 0.43 40.92
CA VAL A 19 -30.08 -0.42 40.86
C VAL A 19 -29.73 -1.84 40.43
N VAL A 20 -28.84 -1.99 39.43
CA VAL A 20 -28.38 -3.32 38.98
C VAL A 20 -27.60 -4.05 40.08
N ARG A 21 -26.80 -3.35 40.89
CA ARG A 21 -26.09 -3.95 42.03
C ARG A 21 -27.02 -4.36 43.17
N ALA A 22 -28.07 -3.59 43.44
CA ALA A 22 -29.05 -3.94 44.47
C ALA A 22 -29.85 -5.18 44.07
N ILE A 23 -30.28 -5.26 42.80
CA ILE A 23 -30.99 -6.42 42.25
C ILE A 23 -30.09 -7.67 42.26
N ALA A 24 -28.82 -7.54 41.88
CA ALA A 24 -27.87 -8.66 41.92
C ALA A 24 -27.63 -9.19 43.35
N ALA A 25 -27.55 -8.30 44.35
CA ALA A 25 -27.38 -8.69 45.75
C ALA A 25 -28.65 -9.35 46.34
N GLU A 26 -29.82 -8.97 45.87
CA GLU A 26 -31.10 -9.55 46.28
C GLU A 26 -31.33 -10.94 45.66
N GLU A 27 -30.88 -11.15 44.41
CA GLU A 27 -30.89 -12.47 43.75
C GLU A 27 -29.80 -13.43 44.27
N GLU A 28 -28.67 -12.91 44.77
CA GLU A 28 -27.67 -13.75 45.47
C GLU A 28 -28.18 -14.28 46.83
N ALA A 29 -29.10 -13.54 47.47
CA ALA A 29 -29.68 -13.90 48.77
C ALA A 29 -30.79 -14.97 48.71
N THR A 30 -31.39 -15.21 47.54
CA THR A 30 -32.51 -16.16 47.34
C THR A 30 -32.06 -17.60 47.01
N GLY A 31 -30.75 -17.88 47.06
CA GLY A 31 -30.16 -19.19 46.72
C GLY A 31 -29.80 -19.27 45.23
N ARG A 32 -28.96 -20.25 44.84
CA ARG A 32 -28.40 -20.35 43.48
C ARG A 32 -29.51 -20.34 42.42
N PRO A 33 -29.67 -19.26 41.63
CA PRO A 33 -30.59 -19.30 40.50
C PRO A 33 -30.08 -20.36 39.50
N GLU A 34 -30.97 -21.20 38.98
CA GLU A 34 -30.68 -21.90 37.74
C GLU A 34 -30.40 -20.83 36.69
N LEU A 35 -29.14 -20.70 36.27
CA LEU A 35 -28.78 -19.76 35.22
C LEU A 35 -29.57 -20.15 33.97
N ASP A 36 -30.44 -19.28 33.46
CA ASP A 36 -31.11 -19.47 32.14
C ASP A 36 -30.13 -19.33 30.96
N PHE A 37 -28.83 -19.48 31.25
CA PHE A 37 -27.78 -19.45 30.27
C PHE A 37 -27.70 -20.80 29.56
N SER A 38 -27.88 -20.78 28.24
CA SER A 38 -27.69 -21.95 27.39
C SER A 38 -27.00 -21.57 26.09
N PHE A 39 -26.23 -22.49 25.55
CA PHE A 39 -25.56 -22.29 24.26
C PHE A 39 -25.44 -23.60 23.49
N ARG A 40 -25.43 -23.46 22.17
CA ARG A 40 -25.27 -24.56 21.22
C ARG A 40 -23.90 -24.52 20.57
N VAL A 41 -23.23 -25.66 20.57
CA VAL A 41 -21.86 -25.83 20.08
C VAL A 41 -21.87 -26.73 18.85
N LEU A 42 -21.35 -26.24 17.72
CA LEU A 42 -21.08 -27.07 16.55
C LEU A 42 -19.69 -27.70 16.66
N VAL A 43 -19.60 -29.02 16.53
CA VAL A 43 -18.33 -29.74 16.60
C VAL A 43 -17.89 -30.14 15.19
N LEU A 44 -16.74 -29.66 14.72
CA LEU A 44 -16.13 -29.99 13.44
C LEU A 44 -14.71 -30.53 13.63
N GLY A 45 -14.21 -31.31 12.68
CA GLY A 45 -12.83 -31.81 12.70
C GLY A 45 -12.68 -33.15 11.98
N ARG A 46 -11.44 -33.61 11.84
CA ARG A 46 -11.13 -34.86 11.14
C ARG A 46 -11.72 -36.08 11.86
N THR A 47 -11.80 -37.21 11.17
CA THR A 47 -12.14 -38.50 11.80
C THR A 47 -11.02 -38.93 12.74
N GLY A 48 -11.37 -39.43 13.94
CA GLY A 48 -10.39 -39.95 14.90
C GLY A 48 -9.69 -38.90 15.78
N VAL A 49 -10.05 -37.62 15.70
CA VAL A 49 -9.46 -36.56 16.53
C VAL A 49 -10.06 -36.44 17.94
N GLY A 50 -11.01 -37.30 18.33
CA GLY A 50 -11.58 -37.29 19.68
C GLY A 50 -12.77 -36.33 19.91
N LYS A 51 -13.51 -35.95 18.86
CA LYS A 51 -14.75 -35.14 18.95
C LYS A 51 -15.75 -35.69 19.97
N SER A 52 -16.28 -36.89 19.72
CA SER A 52 -17.29 -37.52 20.58
C SER A 52 -16.75 -37.90 21.96
N ALA A 53 -15.46 -38.26 22.07
CA ALA A 53 -14.79 -38.50 23.34
C ALA A 53 -14.71 -37.23 24.22
N THR A 54 -14.55 -36.07 23.59
CA THR A 54 -14.57 -34.77 24.27
C THR A 54 -15.97 -34.44 24.78
N ILE A 55 -17.01 -34.67 23.98
CA ILE A 55 -18.42 -34.49 24.40
C ILE A 55 -18.72 -35.31 25.66
N ASN A 56 -18.33 -36.60 25.65
CA ASN A 56 -18.50 -37.47 26.81
C ASN A 56 -17.72 -36.97 28.04
N SER A 57 -16.47 -36.52 27.84
CA SER A 57 -15.64 -35.98 28.91
C SER A 57 -16.19 -34.67 29.50
N ILE A 58 -16.84 -33.84 28.69
CA ILE A 58 -17.48 -32.60 29.14
C ILE A 58 -18.69 -32.92 30.03
N PHE A 59 -19.54 -33.85 29.61
CA PHE A 59 -20.72 -34.27 30.37
C PHE A 59 -20.41 -35.22 31.54
N ASP A 60 -19.18 -35.74 31.63
CA ASP A 60 -18.79 -36.80 32.56
C ASP A 60 -19.67 -38.07 32.46
N GLN A 61 -20.21 -38.32 31.26
CA GLN A 61 -21.17 -39.38 30.98
C GLN A 61 -20.95 -39.89 29.55
N VAL A 62 -21.16 -41.19 29.33
CA VAL A 62 -21.11 -41.78 27.98
C VAL A 62 -22.44 -41.47 27.28
N LYS A 63 -22.49 -40.35 26.55
CA LYS A 63 -23.67 -39.92 25.79
C LYS A 63 -23.58 -40.25 24.30
N VAL A 64 -22.37 -40.30 23.77
CA VAL A 64 -22.09 -40.61 22.37
C VAL A 64 -21.20 -41.85 22.31
N MET A 65 -21.48 -42.79 21.39
CA MET A 65 -20.60 -43.93 21.19
C MET A 65 -19.25 -43.51 20.60
N THR A 66 -18.16 -44.08 21.11
CA THR A 66 -16.80 -43.84 20.63
C THR A 66 -16.15 -45.15 20.23
N ASP A 67 -15.60 -45.21 19.02
CA ASP A 67 -14.84 -46.37 18.52
C ASP A 67 -13.44 -45.89 18.08
N PRO A 68 -12.36 -46.54 18.57
CA PRO A 68 -10.98 -46.16 18.22
C PRO A 68 -10.55 -46.61 16.81
N PHE A 69 -11.24 -47.56 16.18
CA PHE A 69 -10.86 -48.18 14.91
C PHE A 69 -11.82 -47.85 13.76
N ARG A 70 -13.09 -47.58 14.04
CA ARG A 70 -14.12 -47.29 13.02
C ARG A 70 -14.76 -45.92 13.23
N PRO A 71 -15.22 -45.23 12.17
CA PRO A 71 -16.06 -44.04 12.32
C PRO A 71 -17.33 -44.41 13.09
N ALA A 72 -17.47 -43.90 14.32
CA ALA A 72 -18.62 -44.19 15.18
C ALA A 72 -19.83 -43.29 14.86
N THR A 73 -19.59 -42.08 14.35
CA THR A 73 -20.63 -41.07 14.09
C THR A 73 -20.89 -40.96 12.58
N ASP A 74 -21.98 -41.57 12.11
CA ASP A 74 -22.38 -41.56 10.68
C ASP A 74 -23.46 -40.51 10.36
N LYS A 75 -24.12 -39.96 11.38
CA LYS A 75 -25.20 -38.96 11.26
C LYS A 75 -24.92 -37.77 12.18
N ILE A 76 -25.55 -36.64 11.86
CA ILE A 76 -25.48 -35.43 12.70
C ILE A 76 -26.49 -35.61 13.83
N GLU A 77 -26.03 -35.52 15.07
CA GLU A 77 -26.86 -35.71 16.27
C GLU A 77 -26.70 -34.53 17.23
N GLU A 78 -27.81 -34.14 17.87
CA GLU A 78 -27.81 -33.08 18.88
C GLU A 78 -27.83 -33.72 20.28
N VAL A 79 -26.77 -33.50 21.05
CA VAL A 79 -26.55 -34.08 22.38
C VAL A 79 -26.69 -32.98 23.42
N VAL A 80 -27.72 -33.09 24.26
CA VAL A 80 -28.04 -32.07 25.27
C VAL A 80 -27.66 -32.56 26.67
N GLY A 81 -27.18 -31.64 27.51
CA GLY A 81 -26.96 -31.91 28.93
C GLY A 81 -26.70 -30.66 29.74
N THR A 82 -26.59 -30.84 31.06
CA THR A 82 -26.32 -29.74 32.00
C THR A 82 -24.97 -29.95 32.65
N VAL A 83 -24.11 -28.94 32.62
CA VAL A 83 -22.78 -28.93 33.27
C VAL A 83 -22.72 -27.69 34.15
N ASN A 84 -22.46 -27.86 35.46
CA ASN A 84 -22.41 -26.75 36.43
C ASN A 84 -23.63 -25.81 36.40
N GLY A 85 -24.83 -26.37 36.19
CA GLY A 85 -26.08 -25.60 36.09
C GLY A 85 -26.34 -24.94 34.73
N ILE A 86 -25.42 -25.06 33.77
CA ILE A 86 -25.54 -24.50 32.42
C ILE A 86 -26.00 -25.58 31.45
N ARG A 87 -27.03 -25.31 30.66
CA ARG A 87 -27.56 -26.22 29.64
C ARG A 87 -26.77 -26.07 28.33
N ILE A 88 -26.07 -27.12 27.93
CA ILE A 88 -25.20 -27.16 26.75
C ILE A 88 -25.79 -28.14 25.74
N SER A 89 -25.88 -27.72 24.48
CA SER A 89 -26.25 -28.58 23.35
C SER A 89 -25.08 -28.71 22.38
N PHE A 90 -24.61 -29.93 22.12
CA PHE A 90 -23.58 -30.21 21.11
C PHE A 90 -24.22 -30.78 19.84
N ILE A 91 -23.92 -30.17 18.70
CA ILE A 91 -24.17 -30.76 17.39
C ILE A 91 -22.93 -31.61 17.06
N ASP A 92 -22.98 -32.91 17.34
CA ASP A 92 -21.91 -33.83 16.93
C ASP A 92 -22.02 -34.09 15.43
N THR A 93 -20.89 -34.06 14.74
CA THR A 93 -20.83 -34.23 13.28
C THR A 93 -19.93 -35.39 12.89
N PRO A 94 -20.28 -36.10 11.79
CA PRO A 94 -19.39 -37.10 11.22
C PRO A 94 -18.01 -36.51 10.92
N GLY A 95 -16.96 -37.29 11.21
CA GLY A 95 -15.59 -36.84 10.98
C GLY A 95 -15.27 -36.61 9.50
N LEU A 96 -14.44 -35.60 9.25
CA LEU A 96 -13.93 -35.34 7.91
C LEU A 96 -12.76 -36.27 7.58
N LEU A 97 -12.78 -36.84 6.39
CA LEU A 97 -11.71 -37.69 5.89
C LEU A 97 -10.50 -36.84 5.44
N PRO A 98 -9.28 -37.40 5.37
CA PRO A 98 -8.10 -36.70 4.86
C PRO A 98 -8.33 -36.12 3.46
N SER A 99 -7.66 -35.01 3.14
CA SER A 99 -7.83 -34.23 1.90
C SER A 99 -7.25 -34.91 0.65
N LEU A 100 -7.65 -36.15 0.39
CA LEU A 100 -7.37 -36.88 -0.84
C LEU A 100 -8.49 -36.64 -1.86
N PRO A 101 -8.20 -36.61 -3.18
CA PRO A 101 -9.21 -36.38 -4.22
C PRO A 101 -10.42 -37.34 -4.14
N ALA A 102 -10.19 -38.60 -3.75
CA ALA A 102 -11.25 -39.60 -3.57
C ALA A 102 -12.25 -39.24 -2.44
N ASN A 103 -11.78 -38.57 -1.39
CA ASN A 103 -12.55 -38.25 -0.19
C ASN A 103 -13.32 -36.92 -0.31
N LEU A 104 -12.93 -36.05 -1.26
CA LEU A 104 -13.48 -34.70 -1.41
C LEU A 104 -15.02 -34.70 -1.58
N ARG A 105 -15.54 -35.65 -2.37
CA ARG A 105 -17.00 -35.79 -2.60
C ARG A 105 -17.74 -36.12 -1.30
N TRP A 106 -17.18 -37.03 -0.49
CA TRP A 106 -17.76 -37.42 0.79
C TRP A 106 -17.74 -36.25 1.77
N ASN A 107 -16.59 -35.62 1.98
CA ASN A 107 -16.44 -34.47 2.88
C ASN A 107 -17.40 -33.33 2.48
N ARG A 108 -17.52 -33.04 1.18
CA ARG A 108 -18.45 -32.02 0.68
C ARG A 108 -19.91 -32.38 0.94
N LYS A 109 -20.28 -33.67 0.87
CA LYS A 109 -21.63 -34.15 1.21
C LYS A 109 -21.90 -33.96 2.71
N VAL A 110 -20.97 -34.36 3.58
CA VAL A 110 -21.08 -34.21 5.03
C VAL A 110 -21.23 -32.73 5.41
N LEU A 111 -20.33 -31.86 4.95
CA LEU A 111 -20.36 -30.42 5.26
C LEU A 111 -21.63 -29.73 4.74
N ARG A 112 -22.18 -30.15 3.59
CA ARG A 112 -23.49 -29.65 3.11
C ARG A 112 -24.65 -30.11 3.99
N SER A 113 -24.63 -31.36 4.47
CA SER A 113 -25.62 -31.85 5.43
C SER A 113 -25.56 -31.05 6.73
N VAL A 114 -24.35 -30.77 7.23
CA VAL A 114 -24.14 -29.91 8.40
C VAL A 114 -24.67 -28.50 8.13
N LYS A 115 -24.35 -27.89 6.97
CA LYS A 115 -24.87 -26.58 6.57
C LYS A 115 -26.40 -26.53 6.56
N LYS A 116 -27.06 -27.58 6.09
CA LYS A 116 -28.52 -27.69 6.10
C LYS A 116 -29.08 -27.78 7.52
N PHE A 117 -28.40 -28.51 8.41
CA PHE A 117 -28.79 -28.67 9.81
C PHE A 117 -28.66 -27.34 10.58
N ILE A 118 -27.52 -26.66 10.48
CA ILE A 118 -27.28 -25.39 11.20
C ILE A 118 -28.19 -24.26 10.71
N ARG A 119 -28.71 -24.33 9.49
CA ARG A 119 -29.69 -23.34 8.99
C ARG A 119 -31.03 -23.42 9.73
N LYS A 120 -31.38 -24.61 10.24
CA LYS A 120 -32.57 -24.80 11.09
C LYS A 120 -32.24 -24.49 12.55
N ASN A 121 -31.06 -24.92 13.00
CA ASN A 121 -30.60 -24.81 14.38
C ASN A 121 -29.23 -24.11 14.40
N PRO A 122 -29.16 -22.76 14.43
CA PRO A 122 -27.88 -22.06 14.41
C PRO A 122 -27.06 -22.40 15.67
N PRO A 123 -25.75 -22.66 15.52
CA PRO A 123 -24.84 -22.77 16.65
C PRO A 123 -24.39 -21.39 17.11
N ASP A 124 -24.12 -21.26 18.40
CA ASP A 124 -23.53 -20.05 18.99
C ASP A 124 -22.00 -20.06 18.84
N ILE A 125 -21.41 -21.25 19.00
CA ILE A 125 -19.96 -21.46 19.04
C ILE A 125 -19.60 -22.61 18.10
N VAL A 126 -18.46 -22.51 17.43
CA VAL A 126 -17.90 -23.58 16.62
C VAL A 126 -16.63 -24.09 17.29
N LEU A 127 -16.49 -25.40 17.44
CA LEU A 127 -15.25 -26.03 17.86
C LEU A 127 -14.64 -26.76 16.67
N TYR A 128 -13.42 -26.40 16.31
CA TYR A 128 -12.67 -27.12 15.30
C TYR A 128 -11.60 -27.98 15.98
N PHE A 129 -11.77 -29.31 15.87
CA PHE A 129 -10.92 -30.29 16.53
C PHE A 129 -9.77 -30.74 15.63
N GLU A 130 -8.57 -30.70 16.20
CA GLU A 130 -7.36 -31.31 15.66
C GLU A 130 -6.60 -32.06 16.77
N ARG A 131 -5.73 -32.98 16.39
CA ARG A 131 -4.84 -33.69 17.32
C ARG A 131 -3.51 -32.97 17.47
N LEU A 132 -3.12 -32.66 18.72
CA LEU A 132 -1.85 -32.00 19.00
C LEU A 132 -0.65 -32.84 18.51
N ASP A 133 -0.69 -34.15 18.74
CA ASP A 133 0.36 -35.10 18.37
C ASP A 133 0.47 -35.36 16.85
N PHE A 134 -0.44 -34.82 16.05
CA PHE A 134 -0.45 -34.97 14.59
C PHE A 134 0.04 -33.73 13.85
N ILE A 135 0.14 -32.58 14.52
CA ILE A 135 0.56 -31.31 13.91
C ILE A 135 2.09 -31.29 13.83
N ASN A 136 2.65 -31.62 12.66
CA ASN A 136 4.08 -31.58 12.38
C ASN A 136 4.40 -30.67 11.17
N ILE A 137 5.69 -30.58 10.81
CA ILE A 137 6.17 -29.75 9.68
C ILE A 137 5.54 -30.17 8.32
N GLY A 138 4.99 -31.38 8.21
CA GLY A 138 4.27 -31.89 7.03
C GLY A 138 2.75 -31.75 7.09
N TYR A 139 2.19 -31.04 8.07
CA TYR A 139 0.75 -30.84 8.21
C TYR A 139 0.16 -30.10 6.99
N SER A 140 -0.77 -30.74 6.27
CA SER A 140 -1.29 -30.25 4.99
C SER A 140 -2.81 -30.28 4.88
N ASP A 141 -3.52 -29.82 5.92
CA ASP A 141 -4.99 -29.76 5.92
C ASP A 141 -5.57 -28.49 5.30
N PHE A 142 -4.73 -27.65 4.67
CA PHE A 142 -5.18 -26.46 3.95
C PHE A 142 -6.33 -26.74 2.96
N PRO A 143 -6.33 -27.81 2.13
CA PRO A 143 -7.45 -28.09 1.23
C PRO A 143 -8.76 -28.42 1.97
N LEU A 144 -8.67 -29.04 3.15
CA LEU A 144 -9.84 -29.36 3.97
C LEU A 144 -10.42 -28.10 4.62
N LEU A 145 -9.56 -27.25 5.20
CA LEU A 145 -9.95 -25.95 5.76
C LEU A 145 -10.56 -25.04 4.67
N LYS A 146 -10.01 -25.07 3.46
CA LYS A 146 -10.58 -24.41 2.28
C LYS A 146 -11.97 -24.91 1.95
N LEU A 147 -12.19 -26.23 1.93
CA LEU A 147 -13.52 -26.80 1.69
C LEU A 147 -14.55 -26.39 2.75
N VAL A 148 -14.16 -26.35 4.04
CA VAL A 148 -15.02 -25.87 5.13
C VAL A 148 -15.43 -24.42 4.86
N THR A 149 -14.46 -23.57 4.51
CA THR A 149 -14.69 -22.14 4.22
C THR A 149 -15.52 -21.92 2.97
N ASP A 150 -15.30 -22.69 1.90
CA ASP A 150 -16.08 -22.63 0.66
C ASP A 150 -17.56 -22.98 0.91
N ILE A 151 -17.85 -23.85 1.87
CA ILE A 151 -19.20 -24.30 2.18
C ILE A 151 -19.89 -23.37 3.17
N PHE A 152 -19.26 -23.03 4.29
CA PHE A 152 -19.89 -22.23 5.34
C PHE A 152 -19.68 -20.72 5.18
N GLY A 153 -18.68 -20.30 4.41
CA GLY A 153 -18.20 -18.93 4.32
C GLY A 153 -17.10 -18.63 5.36
N PRO A 154 -16.30 -17.57 5.16
CA PRO A 154 -15.23 -17.18 6.09
C PRO A 154 -15.76 -16.79 7.47
N ALA A 155 -17.04 -16.40 7.56
CA ALA A 155 -17.67 -15.98 8.80
C ALA A 155 -17.71 -17.09 9.87
N ILE A 156 -17.65 -18.37 9.47
CA ILE A 156 -17.66 -19.49 10.42
C ILE A 156 -16.48 -19.40 11.40
N TRP A 157 -15.34 -18.84 10.96
CA TRP A 157 -14.13 -18.80 11.76
C TRP A 157 -14.13 -17.74 12.86
N PHE A 158 -14.99 -16.72 12.85
CA PHE A 158 -14.98 -15.69 13.90
C PHE A 158 -15.42 -16.20 15.28
N ASN A 159 -16.33 -17.18 15.30
CA ASN A 159 -16.80 -17.82 16.53
C ASN A 159 -16.21 -19.22 16.72
N THR A 160 -15.07 -19.50 16.07
CA THR A 160 -14.40 -20.79 16.18
C THR A 160 -13.36 -20.78 17.29
N ILE A 161 -13.43 -21.79 18.16
CA ILE A 161 -12.39 -22.15 19.12
C ILE A 161 -11.65 -23.36 18.55
N LEU A 162 -10.32 -23.29 18.51
CA LEU A 162 -9.46 -24.38 18.04
C LEU A 162 -9.23 -25.34 19.19
N VAL A 163 -9.63 -26.60 19.03
CA VAL A 163 -9.52 -27.61 20.08
C VAL A 163 -8.43 -28.60 19.71
N MET A 164 -7.39 -28.68 20.54
CA MET A 164 -6.29 -29.62 20.36
C MET A 164 -6.43 -30.78 21.34
N THR A 165 -6.73 -31.97 20.84
CA THR A 165 -6.84 -33.17 21.67
C THR A 165 -5.50 -33.87 21.81
N HIS A 166 -5.42 -34.87 22.71
CA HIS A 166 -4.17 -35.56 23.05
C HIS A 166 -3.12 -34.59 23.64
N SER A 167 -3.59 -33.59 24.40
CA SER A 167 -2.72 -32.56 24.96
C SER A 167 -1.78 -33.07 26.06
N SER A 168 -1.90 -34.33 26.51
CA SER A 168 -0.92 -34.96 27.42
C SER A 168 -0.05 -36.01 26.72
N ALA A 169 -0.01 -36.03 25.38
CA ALA A 169 0.86 -36.92 24.61
C ALA A 169 2.34 -36.64 24.87
N ALA A 170 3.18 -37.66 24.60
CA ALA A 170 4.63 -37.50 24.67
C ALA A 170 5.10 -36.45 23.65
N LEU A 171 5.94 -35.52 24.10
CA LEU A 171 6.50 -34.48 23.25
C LEU A 171 7.45 -35.11 22.22
N PRO A 172 7.46 -34.64 20.96
CA PRO A 172 8.44 -35.09 19.99
C PRO A 172 9.85 -34.69 20.43
N GLU A 173 10.82 -35.56 20.19
CA GLU A 173 12.24 -35.24 20.34
C GLU A 173 12.64 -34.28 19.21
N ASP A 174 13.41 -33.25 19.52
CA ASP A 174 13.99 -32.38 18.49
C ASP A 174 15.00 -33.18 17.64
N GLY A 175 15.42 -32.63 16.49
CA GLY A 175 16.40 -33.29 15.61
C GLY A 175 17.76 -33.56 16.27
N ASN A 176 17.98 -33.05 17.49
CA ASN A 176 19.18 -33.22 18.31
C ASN A 176 18.96 -34.14 19.53
N GLY A 177 17.78 -34.76 19.69
CA GLY A 177 17.45 -35.68 20.79
C GLY A 177 17.05 -35.03 22.13
N TYR A 178 16.87 -33.71 22.19
CA TYR A 178 16.34 -33.01 23.35
C TYR A 178 14.81 -32.88 23.29
N LEU A 179 14.16 -32.98 24.43
CA LEU A 179 12.70 -32.79 24.54
C LEU A 179 12.35 -31.31 24.34
N VAL A 180 11.46 -31.04 23.39
CA VAL A 180 10.90 -29.70 23.20
C VAL A 180 10.07 -29.31 24.42
N ASP A 181 10.18 -28.07 24.88
CA ASP A 181 9.33 -27.53 25.93
C ASP A 181 7.83 -27.56 25.51
N TYR A 182 6.96 -27.93 26.44
CA TYR A 182 5.54 -28.18 26.17
C TYR A 182 4.83 -26.93 25.62
N GLU A 183 5.07 -25.78 26.24
CA GLU A 183 4.45 -24.50 25.84
C GLU A 183 4.95 -24.06 24.47
N SER A 184 6.24 -24.25 24.20
CA SER A 184 6.85 -23.97 22.90
C SER A 184 6.24 -24.83 21.78
N PHE A 185 6.03 -26.13 22.03
CA PHE A 185 5.40 -27.05 21.08
C PHE A 185 3.94 -26.69 20.81
N VAL A 186 3.15 -26.43 21.86
CA VAL A 186 1.74 -25.99 21.72
C VAL A 186 1.64 -24.69 20.93
N THR A 187 2.52 -23.73 21.21
CA THR A 187 2.56 -22.44 20.50
C THR A 187 2.87 -22.63 19.02
N GLN A 188 3.84 -23.47 18.69
CA GLN A 188 4.19 -23.79 17.31
C GLN A 188 3.01 -24.42 16.55
N CYS A 189 2.36 -25.43 17.13
CA CYS A 189 1.21 -26.09 16.53
C CYS A 189 0.03 -25.13 16.37
N SER A 190 -0.19 -24.27 17.36
CA SER A 190 -1.27 -23.26 17.36
C SER A 190 -1.06 -22.23 16.24
N ASN A 191 0.15 -21.67 16.15
CA ASN A 191 0.49 -20.69 15.13
C ASN A 191 0.39 -21.27 13.72
N LEU A 192 0.81 -22.52 13.52
CA LEU A 192 0.72 -23.20 12.24
C LEU A 192 -0.74 -23.40 11.81
N LEU A 193 -1.61 -23.86 12.71
CA LEU A 193 -3.02 -24.07 12.40
C LEU A 193 -3.76 -22.73 12.19
N GLN A 194 -3.46 -21.71 12.99
CA GLN A 194 -3.94 -20.34 12.81
C GLN A 194 -3.48 -19.76 11.47
N HIS A 195 -2.21 -19.96 11.07
CA HIS A 195 -1.69 -19.48 9.79
C HIS A 195 -2.50 -20.04 8.61
N TYR A 196 -2.82 -21.33 8.62
CA TYR A 196 -3.66 -21.93 7.59
C TYR A 196 -5.09 -21.38 7.60
N ILE A 197 -5.69 -21.18 8.78
CA ILE A 197 -7.04 -20.61 8.89
C ILE A 197 -7.05 -19.16 8.38
N CYS A 198 -6.09 -18.32 8.78
CA CYS A 198 -5.95 -16.95 8.28
C CYS A 198 -5.76 -16.91 6.76
N GLY A 199 -4.94 -17.82 6.22
CA GLY A 199 -4.72 -17.97 4.77
C GLY A 199 -6.01 -18.31 4.01
N VAL A 200 -6.83 -19.22 4.55
CA VAL A 200 -8.10 -19.60 3.92
C VAL A 200 -9.19 -18.53 4.13
N ALA A 201 -9.27 -17.92 5.32
CA ALA A 201 -10.25 -16.89 5.65
C ALA A 201 -9.94 -15.54 4.98
N SER A 202 -8.75 -15.39 4.37
CA SER A 202 -8.27 -14.13 3.79
C SER A 202 -8.27 -12.97 4.77
N ASN A 203 -8.03 -13.25 6.05
CA ASN A 203 -8.02 -12.27 7.13
C ASN A 203 -6.80 -12.51 8.03
N THR A 204 -5.86 -11.57 8.02
CA THR A 204 -4.64 -11.62 8.82
C THR A 204 -4.84 -11.20 10.28
N LYS A 205 -6.01 -10.64 10.63
CA LYS A 205 -6.34 -10.19 11.99
C LYS A 205 -7.22 -11.17 12.77
N LEU A 206 -7.46 -12.35 12.22
CA LEU A 206 -8.28 -13.37 12.88
C LEU A 206 -7.40 -14.13 13.88
N GLU A 207 -7.68 -13.95 15.17
CA GLU A 207 -7.06 -14.72 16.24
C GLU A 207 -8.09 -15.65 16.88
N ASN A 208 -8.00 -16.94 16.57
CA ASN A 208 -8.87 -17.95 17.15
C ASN A 208 -8.33 -18.43 18.50
N PRO A 209 -9.14 -18.40 19.58
CA PRO A 209 -8.71 -18.95 20.86
C PRO A 209 -8.44 -20.46 20.74
N VAL A 210 -7.42 -20.92 21.46
CA VAL A 210 -7.00 -22.32 21.47
C VAL A 210 -7.40 -22.96 22.81
N LEU A 211 -7.93 -24.17 22.75
CA LEU A 211 -8.33 -25.00 23.88
C LEU A 211 -7.61 -26.34 23.80
N LEU A 212 -6.81 -26.64 24.81
CA LEU A 212 -6.13 -27.92 24.97
C LEU A 212 -7.06 -28.91 25.68
N VAL A 213 -7.14 -30.15 25.21
CA VAL A 213 -8.03 -31.19 25.72
C VAL A 213 -7.29 -32.52 25.90
N GLU A 214 -7.51 -33.15 27.05
CA GLU A 214 -7.09 -34.54 27.30
C GLU A 214 -8.28 -35.40 27.75
N ASN A 215 -8.64 -36.36 26.91
CA ASN A 215 -9.78 -37.25 27.12
C ASN A 215 -9.39 -38.56 27.79
N HIS A 216 -8.11 -38.96 27.75
CA HIS A 216 -7.64 -40.23 28.28
C HIS A 216 -8.00 -40.42 29.76
N SER A 217 -8.31 -41.66 30.16
CA SER A 217 -8.67 -41.99 31.55
C SER A 217 -7.50 -41.80 32.52
N LEU A 218 -6.27 -42.02 32.03
CA LEU A 218 -5.01 -41.81 32.76
C LEU A 218 -4.54 -40.35 32.83
N CYS A 219 -5.35 -39.38 32.39
CA CYS A 219 -5.02 -37.97 32.55
C CYS A 219 -4.80 -37.64 34.04
N LYS A 220 -3.75 -36.86 34.35
CA LYS A 220 -3.44 -36.45 35.72
C LYS A 220 -4.64 -35.71 36.31
N LYS A 221 -4.91 -35.94 37.60
CA LYS A 221 -6.00 -35.28 38.32
C LYS A 221 -5.45 -34.45 39.47
N ASN A 222 -6.08 -33.31 39.74
CA ASN A 222 -5.77 -32.53 40.95
C ASN A 222 -6.38 -33.21 42.20
N THR A 223 -6.14 -32.61 43.37
CA THR A 223 -6.73 -33.05 44.65
C THR A 223 -8.25 -33.01 44.68
N LEU A 224 -8.87 -32.23 43.79
CA LEU A 224 -10.33 -32.14 43.60
C LEU A 224 -10.87 -33.16 42.57
N GLY A 225 -10.01 -34.01 42.00
CA GLY A 225 -10.40 -35.03 41.02
C GLY A 225 -10.58 -34.52 39.58
N GLU A 226 -10.28 -33.25 39.31
CA GLU A 226 -10.39 -32.64 37.99
C GLU A 226 -9.19 -32.97 37.10
N LYS A 227 -9.40 -33.16 35.81
CA LYS A 227 -8.35 -33.46 34.83
C LYS A 227 -7.45 -32.23 34.59
N VAL A 228 -6.14 -32.40 34.76
CA VAL A 228 -5.12 -31.36 34.65
C VAL A 228 -4.14 -31.69 33.52
N LEU A 229 -3.86 -30.69 32.70
CA LEU A 229 -2.88 -30.77 31.61
C LEU A 229 -1.43 -30.60 32.11
N PRO A 230 -0.41 -30.91 31.28
CA PRO A 230 1.00 -30.75 31.66
C PRO A 230 1.39 -29.35 32.14
N ASN A 231 0.72 -28.31 31.63
CA ASN A 231 0.90 -26.91 32.03
C ASN A 231 0.15 -26.51 33.32
N GLY A 232 -0.49 -27.47 34.00
CA GLY A 232 -1.23 -27.23 35.24
C GLY A 232 -2.66 -26.71 35.05
N GLN A 233 -3.14 -26.55 33.81
CA GLN A 233 -4.49 -26.05 33.54
C GLN A 233 -5.58 -27.14 33.68
N VAL A 234 -6.70 -26.76 34.29
CA VAL A 234 -7.92 -27.59 34.34
C VAL A 234 -8.77 -27.31 33.08
N TRP A 235 -8.64 -28.18 32.08
CA TRP A 235 -9.17 -27.90 30.74
C TRP A 235 -10.70 -27.83 30.67
N ARG A 236 -11.43 -28.60 31.50
CA ARG A 236 -12.91 -28.58 31.52
C ARG A 236 -13.44 -27.21 31.96
N SER A 237 -12.81 -26.62 32.98
CA SER A 237 -13.15 -25.28 33.47
C SER A 237 -12.77 -24.21 32.45
N HIS A 238 -11.63 -24.37 31.78
CA HIS A 238 -11.21 -23.48 30.70
C HIS A 238 -12.15 -23.53 29.48
N PHE A 239 -12.62 -24.73 29.11
CA PHE A 239 -13.65 -24.91 28.08
C PHE A 239 -14.92 -24.13 28.40
N LEU A 240 -15.46 -24.29 29.62
CA LEU A 240 -16.66 -23.56 30.04
C LEU A 240 -16.44 -22.04 30.00
N LEU A 241 -15.30 -21.57 30.49
CA LEU A 241 -14.94 -20.15 30.46
C LEU A 241 -14.93 -19.60 29.03
N LEU A 242 -14.20 -20.24 28.11
CA LEU A 242 -14.11 -19.79 26.72
C LEU A 242 -15.48 -19.78 26.05
N CYS A 243 -16.28 -20.84 26.23
CA CYS A 243 -17.61 -20.90 25.64
C CYS A 243 -18.55 -19.83 26.20
N ILE A 244 -18.56 -19.60 27.50
CA ILE A 244 -19.38 -18.55 28.11
C ILE A 244 -18.95 -17.18 27.58
N CYS A 245 -17.64 -16.89 27.55
CA CYS A 245 -17.11 -15.63 27.01
C CYS A 245 -17.50 -15.43 25.53
N SER A 246 -17.34 -16.46 24.69
CA SER A 246 -17.71 -16.39 23.27
C SER A 246 -19.22 -16.20 23.07
N LYS A 247 -20.06 -16.85 23.87
CA LYS A 247 -21.51 -16.70 23.80
C LYS A 247 -21.95 -15.30 24.23
N VAL A 248 -21.46 -14.80 25.37
CA VAL A 248 -21.77 -13.45 25.86
C VAL A 248 -21.30 -12.39 24.87
N LEU A 249 -20.11 -12.56 24.27
CA LEU A 249 -19.62 -11.66 23.24
C LEU A 249 -20.48 -11.72 21.97
N GLY A 250 -20.91 -12.91 21.55
CA GLY A 250 -21.83 -13.11 20.44
C GLY A 250 -23.18 -12.41 20.67
N ASP A 251 -23.76 -12.56 21.87
CA ASP A 251 -25.02 -11.94 22.24
C ASP A 251 -24.89 -10.42 22.35
N ALA A 252 -23.80 -9.91 22.93
CA ALA A 252 -23.50 -8.48 22.97
C ALA A 252 -23.37 -7.90 21.55
N ASN A 253 -22.69 -8.60 20.63
CA ASN A 253 -22.54 -8.18 19.24
C ASN A 253 -23.89 -8.17 18.50
N ALA A 254 -24.77 -9.15 18.77
CA ALA A 254 -26.12 -9.19 18.21
C ALA A 254 -27.00 -8.05 18.75
N LEU A 255 -26.97 -7.79 20.06
CA LEU A 255 -27.74 -6.72 20.72
C LEU A 255 -27.29 -5.32 20.30
N MET A 256 -25.98 -5.12 20.19
CA MET A 256 -25.39 -3.85 19.79
C MET A 256 -25.50 -3.59 18.27
N LYS A 257 -26.07 -4.53 17.50
CA LYS A 257 -26.17 -4.46 16.03
C LYS A 257 -24.83 -4.14 15.35
N PHE A 258 -23.71 -4.56 15.95
CA PHE A 258 -22.42 -4.46 15.26
C PHE A 258 -22.41 -5.30 13.98
N GLN A 259 -23.37 -6.21 13.77
CA GLN A 259 -23.55 -6.95 12.52
C GLN A 259 -23.88 -6.07 11.30
N ASP A 260 -24.39 -4.85 11.47
CA ASP A 260 -24.52 -3.89 10.35
C ASP A 260 -23.23 -3.08 10.12
N GLY A 261 -22.27 -3.10 11.07
CA GLY A 261 -20.94 -2.50 10.94
C GLY A 261 -19.81 -3.49 10.61
N LEU A 262 -20.04 -4.78 10.88
CA LEU A 262 -19.24 -5.92 10.44
C LEU A 262 -19.84 -6.56 9.18
N GLN A 263 -20.62 -5.78 8.41
CA GLN A 263 -20.62 -5.97 6.96
C GLN A 263 -19.17 -5.87 6.51
N ILE A 264 -18.59 -7.07 6.40
CA ILE A 264 -17.58 -7.46 5.44
C ILE A 264 -17.57 -6.41 4.32
N GLY A 265 -16.64 -5.46 4.42
CA GLY A 265 -16.07 -4.87 3.22
C GLY A 265 -15.73 -6.07 2.32
N PRO A 266 -16.10 -6.03 1.03
CA PRO A 266 -16.07 -7.19 0.15
C PRO A 266 -14.77 -7.98 0.36
N ALA A 267 -14.92 -9.30 0.51
CA ALA A 267 -13.85 -10.28 0.76
C ALA A 267 -12.53 -9.86 0.13
N SER A 268 -11.48 -9.65 0.94
CA SER A 268 -10.27 -8.96 0.48
C SER A 268 -10.67 -7.72 -0.31
N GLY A 269 -10.91 -6.61 0.40
CA GLY A 269 -11.04 -5.33 -0.27
C GLY A 269 -9.74 -5.09 -1.01
N VAL A 270 -9.66 -5.53 -2.27
CA VAL A 270 -8.88 -4.93 -3.31
C VAL A 270 -9.18 -3.47 -3.10
N ARG A 271 -8.25 -2.72 -2.49
CA ARG A 271 -8.50 -1.33 -2.12
C ARG A 271 -8.93 -0.68 -3.41
N LEU A 272 -10.23 -0.41 -3.55
CA LEU A 272 -10.70 0.27 -4.74
C LEU A 272 -9.87 1.56 -4.76
N PRO A 273 -9.19 1.88 -5.87
CA PRO A 273 -8.51 3.14 -5.95
C PRO A 273 -9.58 4.20 -5.68
N SER A 274 -9.36 5.00 -4.64
CA SER A 274 -10.36 5.96 -4.20
C SER A 274 -10.69 6.87 -5.39
N LEU A 275 -11.97 7.15 -5.64
CA LEU A 275 -12.37 8.04 -6.74
C LEU A 275 -11.60 9.38 -6.69
N PRO A 276 -11.29 9.98 -5.52
CA PRO A 276 -10.39 11.13 -5.44
C PRO A 276 -8.97 10.90 -5.98
N HIS A 277 -8.40 9.70 -5.81
CA HIS A 277 -7.06 9.36 -6.28
C HIS A 277 -7.02 9.23 -7.80
N LEU A 278 -7.95 8.49 -8.39
CA LEU A 278 -8.07 8.38 -9.85
C LEU A 278 -8.41 9.74 -10.49
N LEU A 279 -9.24 10.55 -9.84
CA LEU A 279 -9.52 11.92 -10.26
C LEU A 279 -8.25 12.78 -10.18
N SER A 280 -7.43 12.62 -9.14
CA SER A 280 -6.15 13.31 -9.06
C SER A 280 -5.18 12.89 -10.16
N ASN A 281 -5.18 11.62 -10.58
CA ASN A 281 -4.38 11.17 -11.72
C ASN A 281 -4.90 11.80 -13.02
N LEU A 282 -6.22 11.77 -13.26
CA LEU A 282 -6.83 12.44 -14.41
C LEU A 282 -6.52 13.94 -14.45
N LEU A 283 -6.52 14.61 -13.29
CA LEU A 283 -6.24 16.04 -13.20
C LEU A 283 -4.76 16.40 -13.38
N ARG A 284 -3.82 15.47 -13.12
CA ARG A 284 -2.41 15.65 -13.49
C ARG A 284 -2.33 15.73 -15.01
N GLY A 285 -1.80 16.83 -15.52
CA GLY A 285 -1.55 16.93 -16.96
C GLY A 285 -0.50 15.90 -17.34
N HIS A 286 -0.87 14.90 -18.14
CA HIS A 286 0.08 13.97 -18.79
C HIS A 286 0.83 14.63 -19.97
N SER A 287 0.78 15.96 -20.06
CA SER A 287 1.60 16.76 -20.97
C SER A 287 3.07 16.86 -20.54
N SER A 288 3.57 15.92 -19.74
CA SER A 288 5.01 15.73 -19.52
C SER A 288 5.65 14.98 -20.68
N SER A 289 5.39 15.40 -21.92
CA SER A 289 6.51 15.49 -22.83
C SER A 289 7.25 16.75 -22.43
N SER A 290 8.57 16.67 -22.30
CA SER A 290 9.45 17.83 -22.40
C SER A 290 9.35 18.48 -23.79
N LYS A 291 8.14 18.78 -24.29
CA LYS A 291 7.90 19.93 -25.14
C LYS A 291 8.20 21.14 -24.28
N VAL A 292 9.50 21.43 -24.13
CA VAL A 292 10.07 22.63 -24.75
C VAL A 292 8.93 23.57 -25.10
N GLU A 293 8.40 24.29 -24.11
CA GLU A 293 7.52 25.46 -24.28
C GLU A 293 8.30 26.60 -24.97
N THR A 294 9.26 26.25 -25.81
CA THR A 294 10.42 27.05 -26.20
C THR A 294 10.27 27.54 -27.63
N ASP A 295 9.44 26.91 -28.46
CA ASP A 295 9.36 27.32 -29.87
C ASP A 295 8.56 28.60 -30.08
N SER A 296 7.58 28.93 -29.22
CA SER A 296 6.86 30.21 -29.29
C SER A 296 7.42 31.31 -28.39
N GLU A 297 8.14 30.98 -27.33
CA GLU A 297 8.58 31.96 -26.31
C GLU A 297 9.99 32.51 -26.54
N LEU A 298 10.85 31.76 -27.24
CA LEU A 298 12.23 32.17 -27.52
C LEU A 298 12.35 33.12 -28.72
N ASN A 299 11.30 33.25 -29.52
CA ASN A 299 11.26 33.99 -30.80
C ASN A 299 10.68 35.41 -30.70
N SER A 300 10.39 35.93 -29.49
CA SER A 300 10.01 37.35 -29.34
C SER A 300 11.21 38.12 -28.81
N ASP A 301 11.88 38.81 -29.72
CA ASP A 301 12.95 39.75 -29.44
C ASP A 301 12.48 40.79 -28.41
N THR A 302 13.27 40.95 -27.37
CA THR A 302 13.31 42.21 -26.63
C THR A 302 14.68 42.75 -27.00
N ASP A 303 14.71 43.86 -27.73
CA ASP A 303 15.89 44.47 -28.36
C ASP A 303 17.01 44.93 -27.38
N ASP A 304 16.94 44.52 -26.10
CA ASP A 304 17.80 44.98 -25.00
C ASP A 304 18.77 43.91 -24.45
N ASP A 305 18.74 42.67 -24.94
CA ASP A 305 19.70 41.63 -24.51
C ASP A 305 20.97 41.71 -25.40
N GLU A 306 22.08 42.25 -24.88
CA GLU A 306 23.39 42.21 -25.55
C GLU A 306 23.77 40.76 -25.92
N ASP A 307 24.15 40.55 -27.18
CA ASP A 307 24.61 39.24 -27.64
C ASP A 307 25.94 38.87 -26.96
N TYR A 308 26.10 37.63 -26.52
CA TYR A 308 27.33 37.17 -25.86
C TYR A 308 28.62 37.50 -26.66
N ASP A 309 28.52 37.54 -27.99
CA ASP A 309 29.64 37.81 -28.90
C ASP A 309 30.02 39.30 -28.98
N SER A 310 29.18 40.21 -28.47
CA SER A 310 29.50 41.65 -28.38
C SER A 310 30.25 42.03 -27.10
N LEU A 311 30.38 41.11 -26.13
CA LEU A 311 31.07 41.35 -24.87
C LEU A 311 32.60 41.25 -25.02
N PRO A 312 33.38 42.12 -24.34
CA PRO A 312 34.84 42.04 -24.36
C PRO A 312 35.33 40.74 -23.69
N PRO A 313 36.46 40.16 -24.11
CA PRO A 313 36.98 38.93 -23.51
C PRO A 313 37.34 39.15 -22.02
N ILE A 314 36.84 38.27 -21.15
CA ILE A 314 37.18 38.28 -19.72
C ILE A 314 38.42 37.44 -19.46
N ARG A 315 39.34 37.98 -18.64
CA ARG A 315 40.49 37.23 -18.14
C ARG A 315 40.06 36.44 -16.91
N ILE A 316 40.04 35.10 -17.03
CA ILE A 316 39.78 34.22 -15.90
C ILE A 316 40.95 34.32 -14.90
N LEU A 317 40.66 34.79 -13.70
CA LEU A 317 41.65 34.95 -12.62
C LEU A 317 42.02 33.58 -12.03
N THR A 318 43.31 33.39 -11.74
CA THR A 318 43.77 32.21 -10.97
C THR A 318 43.38 32.32 -9.50
N LYS A 319 43.27 31.20 -8.77
CA LYS A 319 42.87 31.19 -7.34
C LYS A 319 43.69 32.17 -6.48
N SER A 320 45.00 32.24 -6.70
CA SER A 320 45.91 33.14 -6.00
C SER A 320 45.75 34.63 -6.37
N GLN A 321 45.24 34.93 -7.56
CA GLN A 321 44.92 36.30 -7.99
C GLN A 321 43.54 36.71 -7.47
N PHE A 322 42.59 35.79 -7.44
CA PHE A 322 41.26 36.02 -6.88
C PHE A 322 41.35 36.31 -5.38
N GLU A 323 42.15 35.56 -4.62
CA GLU A 323 42.32 35.77 -3.17
C GLU A 323 42.82 37.17 -2.81
N LYS A 324 43.64 37.79 -3.67
CA LYS A 324 44.22 39.15 -3.49
C LYS A 324 43.21 40.29 -3.68
N LEU A 325 42.04 40.02 -4.23
CA LEU A 325 41.00 41.03 -4.45
C LEU A 325 40.28 41.40 -3.14
N THR A 326 39.82 42.65 -3.05
CA THR A 326 38.88 43.08 -2.01
C THR A 326 37.52 42.40 -2.18
N LYS A 327 36.71 42.32 -1.11
CA LYS A 327 35.40 41.64 -1.13
C LYS A 327 34.47 42.18 -2.23
N SER A 328 34.40 43.51 -2.41
CA SER A 328 33.61 44.14 -3.49
C SER A 328 34.11 43.71 -4.87
N GLN A 329 35.43 43.72 -5.11
CA GLN A 329 36.00 43.32 -6.40
C GLN A 329 35.78 41.82 -6.69
N LYS A 330 35.76 40.97 -5.67
CA LYS A 330 35.39 39.56 -5.79
C LYS A 330 33.93 39.41 -6.18
N GLU A 331 33.04 40.18 -5.56
CA GLU A 331 31.61 40.19 -5.87
C GLU A 331 31.36 40.65 -7.31
N ASP A 332 31.95 41.77 -7.73
CA ASP A 332 31.80 42.33 -9.08
C ASP A 332 32.33 41.36 -10.16
N TYR A 333 33.51 40.76 -9.93
CA TYR A 333 34.10 39.79 -10.87
C TYR A 333 33.21 38.54 -11.04
N LEU A 334 32.65 38.04 -9.94
CA LEU A 334 31.77 36.88 -9.97
C LEU A 334 30.38 37.23 -10.55
N ASP A 335 29.88 38.46 -10.38
CA ASP A 335 28.62 38.91 -11.02
C ASP A 335 28.78 38.98 -12.55
N GLU A 336 29.92 39.49 -13.02
CA GLU A 336 30.25 39.52 -14.44
C GLU A 336 30.34 38.11 -15.04
N LEU A 337 30.94 37.15 -14.30
CA LEU A 337 30.96 35.74 -14.71
C LEU A 337 29.55 35.13 -14.75
N ASP A 338 28.72 35.39 -13.74
CA ASP A 338 27.35 34.88 -13.64
C ASP A 338 26.46 35.43 -14.77
N TYR A 339 26.64 36.70 -15.12
CA TYR A 339 25.97 37.37 -16.25
C TYR A 339 26.35 36.72 -17.59
N ARG A 340 27.65 36.50 -17.81
CA ARG A 340 28.18 35.84 -19.02
C ARG A 340 27.72 34.40 -19.16
N GLU A 341 27.67 33.64 -18.06
CA GLU A 341 27.14 32.28 -18.05
C GLU A 341 25.68 32.25 -18.50
N VAL A 342 24.84 33.17 -17.99
CA VAL A 342 23.43 33.25 -18.38
C VAL A 342 23.26 33.57 -19.86
N LEU A 343 24.02 34.53 -20.40
CA LEU A 343 23.99 34.86 -21.83
C LEU A 343 24.48 33.70 -22.70
N TYR A 344 25.55 33.03 -22.27
CA TYR A 344 26.09 31.86 -22.96
C TYR A 344 25.08 30.70 -23.00
N LEU A 345 24.43 30.39 -21.87
CA LEU A 345 23.39 29.35 -21.80
C LEU A 345 22.15 29.73 -22.62
N LYS A 346 21.72 31.00 -22.60
CA LYS A 346 20.67 31.50 -23.50
C LYS A 346 21.04 31.28 -24.98
N LYS A 347 22.29 31.54 -25.35
CA LYS A 347 22.80 31.31 -26.72
C LYS A 347 22.79 29.83 -27.08
N GLN A 348 23.24 28.95 -26.19
CA GLN A 348 23.20 27.50 -26.41
C GLN A 348 21.77 27.01 -26.63
N LEU A 349 20.83 27.42 -25.78
CA LEU A 349 19.41 27.07 -25.93
C LEU A 349 18.82 27.58 -27.26
N LYS A 350 19.14 28.83 -27.66
CA LYS A 350 18.74 29.39 -28.96
C LYS A 350 19.29 28.56 -30.13
N ALA A 351 20.57 28.18 -30.07
CA ALA A 351 21.24 27.38 -31.10
C ALA A 351 20.66 25.96 -31.18
N GLU A 352 20.35 25.34 -30.04
CA GLU A 352 19.72 24.02 -29.98
C GLU A 352 18.29 24.06 -30.54
N SER A 353 17.48 25.06 -30.18
CA SER A 353 16.15 25.27 -30.77
C SER A 353 16.22 25.54 -32.28
N LYS A 354 17.26 26.23 -32.76
CA LYS A 354 17.48 26.44 -34.20
C LYS A 354 17.88 25.15 -34.91
N LYS A 355 18.83 24.39 -34.36
CA LYS A 355 19.22 23.06 -34.88
C LYS A 355 18.04 22.10 -34.95
N ARG A 356 17.17 22.08 -33.92
CA ARG A 356 15.94 21.29 -33.94
C ARG A 356 15.03 21.73 -35.09
N ARG A 357 14.75 23.03 -35.23
CA ARG A 357 13.96 23.57 -36.36
C ARG A 357 14.55 23.21 -37.73
N ASP A 358 15.86 23.36 -37.90
CA ASP A 358 16.54 23.07 -39.16
C ASP A 358 16.54 21.56 -39.47
N TYR A 359 16.65 20.69 -38.45
CA TYR A 359 16.47 19.23 -38.58
C TYR A 359 15.02 18.85 -38.95
N PHE A 360 14.02 19.53 -38.39
CA PHE A 360 12.62 19.32 -38.76
C PHE A 360 12.36 19.73 -40.23
N ASN A 361 12.94 20.86 -40.66
CA ASN A 361 12.80 21.37 -42.03
C ASN A 361 13.57 20.53 -43.08
N SER A 362 14.73 19.97 -42.75
CA SER A 362 15.52 19.15 -43.69
C SER A 362 14.86 17.80 -43.98
N LYS A 363 14.15 17.22 -43.01
CA LYS A 363 13.41 15.96 -43.16
C LYS A 363 12.12 16.14 -43.99
N ASP A 364 11.66 17.36 -44.26
CA ASP A 364 10.60 17.68 -45.23
C ASP A 364 11.11 17.68 -46.69
N ALA A 365 12.38 18.01 -46.91
CA ALA A 365 12.98 18.02 -48.25
C ALA A 365 13.34 16.61 -48.77
N SER A 366 13.54 15.63 -47.87
CA SER A 366 13.97 14.26 -48.24
C SER A 366 12.82 13.28 -48.50
N VAL A 367 11.55 13.72 -48.52
CA VAL A 367 10.40 12.85 -48.87
C VAL A 367 10.17 12.78 -50.39
N SER A 368 10.98 13.49 -51.18
CA SER A 368 10.87 13.50 -52.64
C SER A 368 12.21 13.35 -53.35
N ASN A 369 13.04 12.38 -52.97
CA ASN A 369 13.95 11.66 -53.89
C ASN A 369 14.72 10.53 -53.20
N ASP A 370 14.46 9.33 -53.72
CA ASP A 370 15.31 8.16 -53.93
C ASP A 370 16.25 7.58 -52.87
N ASP A 371 16.08 6.26 -52.77
CA ASP A 371 16.98 5.20 -52.35
C ASP A 371 18.47 5.50 -52.58
N ASN A 372 19.21 5.70 -51.49
CA ASN A 372 20.64 5.37 -51.45
C ASN A 372 21.05 5.09 -50.00
N TYR A 373 21.23 3.81 -49.68
CA TYR A 373 21.93 3.36 -48.50
C TYR A 373 23.43 3.56 -48.76
N ASP A 374 23.99 4.65 -48.26
CA ASP A 374 25.38 4.74 -47.83
C ASP A 374 25.57 6.12 -47.17
N ASN A 375 25.33 6.18 -45.87
CA ASN A 375 25.92 7.22 -45.02
C ASN A 375 26.47 6.51 -43.78
N ASP A 376 27.80 6.46 -43.71
CA ASP A 376 28.55 6.25 -42.48
C ASP A 376 28.23 7.39 -41.51
N ASP A 377 27.13 7.26 -40.76
CA ASP A 377 26.92 8.09 -39.58
C ASP A 377 28.02 7.76 -38.56
N PRO A 378 28.74 8.76 -38.01
CA PRO A 378 29.75 8.49 -36.99
C PRO A 378 29.07 7.80 -35.79
N ALA A 379 29.65 6.68 -35.38
CA ALA A 379 29.15 5.88 -34.26
C ALA A 379 28.81 6.78 -33.06
N PRO A 380 27.59 6.69 -32.50
CA PRO A 380 27.14 7.61 -31.46
C PRO A 380 28.03 7.51 -30.21
N GLU A 381 28.50 8.66 -29.75
CA GLU A 381 29.36 8.81 -28.60
C GLU A 381 28.60 8.37 -27.33
N ALA A 382 29.12 7.35 -26.63
CA ALA A 382 28.47 6.78 -25.46
C ALA A 382 28.38 7.81 -24.32
N VAL A 383 27.16 8.25 -23.98
CA VAL A 383 26.91 9.18 -22.87
C VAL A 383 27.03 8.44 -21.54
N GLN A 384 27.96 8.88 -20.69
CA GLN A 384 28.14 8.31 -19.35
C GLN A 384 27.00 8.76 -18.42
N LEU A 385 26.30 7.81 -17.80
CA LEU A 385 25.32 8.08 -16.75
C LEU A 385 26.02 8.37 -15.40
N PRO A 386 25.36 9.10 -14.47
CA PRO A 386 25.88 9.30 -13.12
C PRO A 386 26.09 7.96 -12.40
N ASP A 387 27.22 7.82 -11.72
CA ASP A 387 27.54 6.61 -10.92
C ASP A 387 26.43 6.33 -9.90
N MET A 388 25.82 5.15 -9.97
CA MET A 388 24.89 4.67 -8.93
C MET A 388 25.68 4.23 -7.70
N ALA A 389 25.46 4.90 -6.57
CA ALA A 389 26.04 4.51 -5.29
C ALA A 389 25.30 3.29 -4.74
N ILE A 390 25.93 2.12 -4.83
CA ILE A 390 25.46 0.87 -4.21
C ILE A 390 25.70 0.96 -2.69
N PRO A 391 24.80 0.43 -1.83
CA PRO A 391 25.04 0.38 -0.38
C PRO A 391 26.35 -0.37 -0.06
N PRO A 392 27.11 0.08 0.96
CA PRO A 392 28.36 -0.57 1.35
C PRO A 392 28.08 -1.96 1.96
N SER A 393 28.64 -3.02 1.37
CA SER A 393 28.61 -4.38 1.93
C SER A 393 29.74 -4.57 2.96
N PHE A 394 29.46 -5.26 4.07
CA PHE A 394 30.44 -5.50 5.16
C PHE A 394 31.35 -6.72 4.95
N ASP A 395 31.18 -7.47 3.85
CA ASP A 395 32.00 -8.65 3.54
C ASP A 395 33.35 -8.29 2.89
N SER A 396 34.43 -8.90 3.39
CA SER A 396 35.79 -8.78 2.84
C SER A 396 35.99 -9.52 1.51
N ASP A 397 35.09 -10.45 1.18
CA ASP A 397 35.32 -11.47 0.14
C ASP A 397 34.67 -11.14 -1.21
N LEU A 398 33.88 -10.06 -1.28
CA LEU A 398 33.25 -9.56 -2.52
C LEU A 398 33.96 -8.28 -2.97
N PRO A 399 34.82 -8.31 -4.02
CA PRO A 399 35.32 -7.08 -4.61
C PRO A 399 34.14 -6.26 -5.11
N VAL A 400 34.04 -5.00 -4.66
CA VAL A 400 32.99 -4.04 -5.04
C VAL A 400 33.02 -3.84 -6.56
N HIS A 401 32.27 -4.66 -7.30
CA HIS A 401 32.17 -4.54 -8.74
C HIS A 401 31.30 -3.33 -9.07
N ARG A 402 31.92 -2.27 -9.61
CA ARG A 402 31.19 -1.13 -10.17
C ARG A 402 30.51 -1.58 -11.48
N TYR A 403 29.21 -1.78 -11.44
CA TYR A 403 28.43 -2.09 -12.63
C TYR A 403 28.37 -0.85 -13.53
N ARG A 404 29.01 -0.94 -14.71
CA ARG A 404 28.92 0.09 -15.75
C ARG A 404 27.78 -0.30 -16.68
N CYS A 405 26.69 0.46 -16.66
CA CYS A 405 25.63 0.31 -17.65
C CYS A 405 26.10 0.97 -18.96
N LEU A 406 26.35 0.16 -19.98
CA LEU A 406 26.61 0.63 -21.34
C LEU A 406 25.27 0.80 -22.04
N VAL A 407 24.85 2.03 -22.30
CA VAL A 407 23.67 2.30 -23.12
C VAL A 407 24.11 2.16 -24.58
N THR A 408 23.73 1.05 -25.23
CA THR A 408 23.75 0.96 -26.68
C THR A 408 22.63 1.84 -27.22
N ASN A 409 22.95 2.82 -28.06
CA ASN A 409 21.93 3.61 -28.73
C ASN A 409 21.17 2.70 -29.69
N ASP A 410 19.98 2.25 -29.29
CA ASP A 410 18.89 1.86 -30.16
C ASP A 410 17.59 1.77 -29.36
N GLN A 411 16.86 2.89 -29.35
CA GLN A 411 15.44 3.03 -29.00
C GLN A 411 14.99 2.64 -27.57
N TRP A 412 15.67 1.75 -26.87
CA TRP A 412 15.25 1.17 -25.60
C TRP A 412 16.29 1.45 -24.52
N LEU A 413 15.88 2.18 -23.50
CA LEU A 413 16.68 2.48 -22.33
C LEU A 413 16.23 1.60 -21.17
N ALA A 414 16.95 0.49 -20.95
CA ALA A 414 16.74 -0.36 -19.80
C ALA A 414 17.61 0.10 -18.61
N ARG A 415 16.97 0.45 -17.49
CA ARG A 415 17.62 0.83 -16.23
C ARG A 415 17.23 -0.13 -15.11
N PRO A 416 18.18 -0.66 -14.33
CA PRO A 416 17.83 -1.42 -13.13
C PRO A 416 17.29 -0.49 -12.03
N VAL A 417 16.33 -0.96 -11.25
CA VAL A 417 15.73 -0.23 -10.12
C VAL A 417 16.40 -0.71 -8.83
N LEU A 418 17.11 0.21 -8.16
CA LEU A 418 17.76 -0.04 -6.86
C LEU A 418 16.74 0.09 -5.72
N ASP A 419 16.69 -0.91 -4.84
CA ASP A 419 16.16 -0.81 -3.49
C ASP A 419 17.27 -0.36 -2.52
N PRO A 420 17.18 0.87 -1.97
CA PRO A 420 18.14 1.35 -0.97
C PRO A 420 18.01 0.67 0.40
N GLN A 421 17.00 -0.19 0.62
CA GLN A 421 16.78 -0.93 1.88
C GLN A 421 17.18 -2.42 1.82
N GLY A 422 17.89 -2.84 0.76
CA GLY A 422 18.38 -4.22 0.62
C GLY A 422 19.19 -4.70 1.85
N TRP A 423 19.02 -5.98 2.19
CA TRP A 423 19.76 -6.63 3.27
C TRP A 423 21.21 -6.93 2.85
N ASP A 424 22.12 -7.10 3.81
CA ASP A 424 23.48 -7.60 3.54
C ASP A 424 23.40 -8.88 2.68
N HIS A 425 24.22 -8.94 1.63
CA HIS A 425 24.26 -9.97 0.56
C HIS A 425 23.19 -9.92 -0.56
N ASP A 426 22.22 -9.00 -0.55
CA ASP A 426 21.37 -8.73 -1.72
C ASP A 426 21.99 -7.60 -2.56
N ILE A 427 22.05 -7.76 -3.89
CA ILE A 427 22.61 -6.73 -4.82
C ILE A 427 21.71 -5.47 -4.87
N GLY A 428 20.61 -5.45 -4.10
CA GLY A 428 19.68 -4.32 -3.98
C GLY A 428 18.95 -4.00 -5.28
N PHE A 429 18.91 -4.90 -6.27
CA PHE A 429 18.16 -4.69 -7.50
C PHE A 429 16.84 -5.44 -7.45
N ASP A 430 15.75 -4.72 -7.19
CA ASP A 430 14.42 -5.31 -7.04
C ASP A 430 13.58 -5.21 -8.31
N GLY A 431 14.08 -4.57 -9.37
CA GLY A 431 13.34 -4.43 -10.62
C GLY A 431 14.11 -3.90 -11.82
N ILE A 432 13.41 -3.84 -12.95
CA ILE A 432 13.88 -3.30 -14.22
C ILE A 432 12.88 -2.24 -14.70
N SER A 433 13.39 -1.08 -15.07
CA SER A 433 12.69 0.00 -15.76
C SER A 433 13.14 0.01 -17.22
N LEU A 434 12.21 0.19 -18.14
CA LEU A 434 12.40 0.18 -19.58
C LEU A 434 11.71 1.42 -20.15
N GLU A 435 12.47 2.34 -20.74
CA GLU A 435 11.95 3.56 -21.34
C GLU A 435 12.28 3.58 -22.83
N THR A 436 11.29 3.86 -23.68
CA THR A 436 11.50 4.08 -25.12
C THR A 436 10.69 5.29 -25.58
N ASN A 437 11.34 6.13 -26.39
CA ASN A 437 10.71 7.25 -27.07
C ASN A 437 10.95 7.07 -28.57
N LEU A 438 9.88 6.90 -29.34
CA LEU A 438 9.89 6.63 -30.77
C LEU A 438 9.23 7.80 -31.51
N ASP A 439 10.03 8.54 -32.29
CA ASP A 439 9.53 9.53 -33.23
C ASP A 439 9.17 8.84 -34.56
N LEU A 440 7.94 8.30 -34.65
CA LEU A 440 7.48 7.52 -35.81
C LEU A 440 7.29 8.38 -37.07
N ARG A 441 6.72 9.58 -36.93
CA ARG A 441 6.52 10.59 -37.99
C ARG A 441 6.70 12.01 -37.41
N LYS A 442 6.88 13.02 -38.27
CA LYS A 442 7.05 14.44 -37.86
C LYS A 442 6.04 14.92 -36.82
N ASP A 443 4.80 14.43 -36.95
CA ASP A 443 3.69 14.82 -36.10
C ASP A 443 3.35 13.79 -35.01
N LEU A 444 3.90 12.57 -35.06
CA LEU A 444 3.52 11.46 -34.17
C LEU A 444 4.71 10.98 -33.34
N GLN A 445 4.63 11.22 -32.04
CA GLN A 445 5.60 10.73 -31.05
C GLN A 445 4.94 9.66 -30.19
N ALA A 446 5.63 8.54 -29.96
CA ALA A 446 5.18 7.49 -29.06
C ALA A 446 6.20 7.31 -27.94
N THR A 447 5.71 7.14 -26.72
CA THR A 447 6.51 6.94 -25.51
C THR A 447 5.98 5.71 -24.79
N VAL A 448 6.86 4.79 -24.44
CA VAL A 448 6.51 3.60 -23.67
C VAL A 448 7.49 3.48 -22.51
N VAL A 449 6.95 3.46 -21.30
CA VAL A 449 7.68 3.31 -20.05
C VAL A 449 7.12 2.11 -19.31
N GLY A 450 7.95 1.14 -18.97
CA GLY A 450 7.56 -0.06 -18.24
C GLY A 450 8.51 -0.31 -17.09
N GLN A 451 8.00 -0.45 -15.88
CA GLN A 451 8.74 -0.84 -14.70
C GLN A 451 8.14 -2.11 -14.11
N VAL A 452 9.00 -3.09 -13.85
CA VAL A 452 8.62 -4.34 -13.19
C VAL A 452 9.52 -4.52 -11.99
N SER A 453 8.93 -4.69 -10.81
CA SER A 453 9.65 -5.07 -9.59
C SER A 453 9.07 -6.33 -8.97
N LYS A 454 9.94 -7.15 -8.36
CA LYS A 454 9.58 -8.41 -7.74
C LYS A 454 10.24 -8.51 -6.36
N GLU A 455 9.43 -8.40 -5.32
CA GLU A 455 9.82 -8.66 -3.93
C GLU A 455 9.55 -10.14 -3.57
N LYS A 456 10.06 -10.61 -2.41
CA LYS A 456 9.83 -11.98 -1.92
C LYS A 456 8.34 -12.33 -1.77
N GLN A 457 7.48 -11.35 -1.52
CA GLN A 457 6.05 -11.55 -1.30
C GLN A 457 5.15 -10.93 -2.38
N ASP A 458 5.61 -9.85 -3.04
CA ASP A 458 4.78 -9.07 -3.95
C ASP A 458 5.46 -8.86 -5.31
N PHE A 459 4.65 -8.82 -6.37
CA PHE A 459 5.09 -8.55 -7.73
C PHE A 459 4.35 -7.33 -8.25
N THR A 460 5.06 -6.26 -8.61
CA THR A 460 4.44 -5.01 -9.08
C THR A 460 4.87 -4.71 -10.51
N ILE A 461 3.89 -4.36 -11.33
CA ILE A 461 4.08 -3.92 -12.71
C ILE A 461 3.46 -2.53 -12.83
N GLN A 462 4.23 -1.62 -13.43
CA GLN A 462 3.75 -0.33 -13.89
C GLN A 462 4.14 -0.17 -15.37
N SER A 463 3.20 0.18 -16.23
CA SER A 463 3.44 0.44 -17.65
C SER A 463 2.64 1.67 -18.05
N GLU A 464 3.24 2.60 -18.77
CA GLU A 464 2.62 3.82 -19.30
C GLU A 464 3.01 3.91 -20.78
N CYS A 465 2.02 3.88 -21.65
CA CYS A 465 2.18 3.94 -23.10
C CYS A 465 1.39 5.13 -23.62
N ALA A 466 2.05 6.17 -24.12
CA ALA A 466 1.39 7.35 -24.66
C ALA A 466 1.83 7.63 -26.09
N ALA A 467 0.88 8.04 -26.94
CA ALA A 467 1.12 8.51 -28.29
C ALA A 467 0.54 9.91 -28.44
N ILE A 468 1.35 10.85 -28.93
CA ILE A 468 1.00 12.26 -29.11
C ILE A 468 1.07 12.60 -30.59
N TYR A 469 -0.05 13.00 -31.16
CA TYR A 469 -0.16 13.54 -32.51
C TYR A 469 -0.27 15.08 -32.45
N THR A 470 0.63 15.78 -33.13
CA THR A 470 0.70 17.24 -33.17
C THR A 470 0.30 17.74 -34.54
N TYR A 471 -0.80 18.49 -34.63
CA TYR A 471 -1.21 19.12 -35.87
C TYR A 471 -0.33 20.35 -36.17
N PRO A 472 -0.09 20.68 -37.46
CA PRO A 472 0.73 21.82 -37.86
C PRO A 472 0.19 23.19 -37.40
N LYS A 473 -1.09 23.27 -37.03
CA LYS A 473 -1.71 24.48 -36.44
C LYS A 473 -1.48 24.62 -34.92
N GLY A 474 -0.73 23.72 -34.30
CA GLY A 474 -0.37 23.75 -32.88
C GLY A 474 -1.35 23.06 -31.93
N SER A 475 -2.39 22.40 -32.45
CA SER A 475 -3.27 21.52 -31.67
C SER A 475 -2.61 20.16 -31.46
N THR A 476 -2.81 19.53 -30.31
CA THR A 476 -2.27 18.20 -30.00
C THR A 476 -3.37 17.25 -29.58
N VAL A 477 -3.33 16.02 -30.06
CA VAL A 477 -4.19 14.92 -29.62
C VAL A 477 -3.27 13.86 -29.04
N SER A 478 -3.50 13.46 -27.80
CA SER A 478 -2.77 12.37 -27.16
C SER A 478 -3.70 11.23 -26.80
N ALA A 479 -3.21 10.01 -26.95
CA ALA A 479 -3.86 8.80 -26.48
C ALA A 479 -2.87 8.03 -25.61
N GLY A 480 -3.29 7.63 -24.43
CA GLY A 480 -2.46 6.95 -23.46
C GLY A 480 -3.12 5.71 -22.88
N PHE A 481 -2.29 4.76 -22.47
CA PHE A 481 -2.66 3.51 -21.86
C PHE A 481 -1.72 3.19 -20.72
N ASP A 482 -2.27 3.20 -19.51
CA ASP A 482 -1.55 2.95 -18.28
C ASP A 482 -2.01 1.63 -17.66
N VAL A 483 -1.06 0.86 -17.16
CA VAL A 483 -1.28 -0.37 -16.41
C VAL A 483 -0.52 -0.25 -15.10
N GLN A 484 -1.20 -0.46 -13.98
CA GLN A 484 -0.59 -0.44 -12.66
C GLN A 484 -1.10 -1.61 -11.82
N THR A 485 -0.20 -2.29 -11.10
CA THR A 485 -0.60 -3.29 -10.11
C THR A 485 -1.14 -2.59 -8.86
N ALA A 486 -2.36 -2.93 -8.47
CA ALA A 486 -2.99 -2.45 -7.25
C ALA A 486 -3.41 -3.64 -6.37
N GLY A 487 -2.48 -4.07 -5.51
CA GLY A 487 -2.61 -5.29 -4.71
C GLY A 487 -2.37 -6.54 -5.57
N ARG A 488 -3.37 -7.42 -5.69
CA ARG A 488 -3.28 -8.64 -6.49
C ARG A 488 -3.83 -8.51 -7.91
N ASP A 489 -4.48 -7.39 -8.23
CA ASP A 489 -5.13 -7.14 -9.51
C ASP A 489 -4.44 -6.00 -10.27
N LEU A 490 -4.68 -5.93 -11.59
CA LEU A 490 -4.19 -4.87 -12.47
C LEU A 490 -5.28 -3.81 -12.67
N SER A 491 -4.94 -2.54 -12.49
CA SER A 491 -5.73 -1.40 -12.96
C SER A 491 -5.22 -0.96 -14.33
N CYS A 492 -6.11 -0.91 -15.31
CA CYS A 492 -5.80 -0.44 -16.65
C CYS A 492 -6.57 0.84 -16.94
N THR A 493 -5.87 1.94 -17.23
CA THR A 493 -6.46 3.24 -17.56
C THR A 493 -6.18 3.56 -19.02
N VAL A 494 -7.23 3.77 -19.81
CA VAL A 494 -7.13 4.34 -21.16
C VAL A 494 -7.53 5.80 -21.05
N HIS A 495 -6.71 6.72 -21.55
CA HIS A 495 -7.06 8.13 -21.59
C HIS A 495 -6.77 8.73 -22.97
N GLY A 496 -7.55 9.75 -23.32
CA GLY A 496 -7.39 10.50 -24.56
C GLY A 496 -7.56 11.98 -24.25
N ASP A 497 -6.54 12.77 -24.56
CA ASP A 497 -6.54 14.22 -24.34
C ASP A 497 -6.42 14.94 -25.68
N THR A 498 -7.04 16.12 -25.77
CA THR A 498 -7.00 16.98 -26.94
C THR A 498 -6.82 18.41 -26.49
N GLU A 499 -5.80 19.07 -27.01
CA GLU A 499 -5.42 20.43 -26.69
C GLU A 499 -5.54 21.29 -27.95
N LEU A 500 -6.28 22.39 -27.84
CA LEU A 500 -6.61 23.31 -28.90
C LEU A 500 -6.08 24.71 -28.57
N LYS A 501 -5.30 25.28 -29.48
CA LYS A 501 -4.84 26.67 -29.38
C LYS A 501 -5.86 27.59 -30.07
N ASN A 502 -6.70 28.26 -29.28
CA ASN A 502 -7.75 29.15 -29.80
C ASN A 502 -7.26 30.59 -30.02
N PHE A 503 -6.34 31.10 -29.19
CA PHE A 503 -5.78 32.45 -29.29
C PHE A 503 -4.25 32.43 -29.06
N LYS A 504 -3.53 33.50 -29.43
CA LYS A 504 -2.06 33.61 -29.21
C LYS A 504 -1.61 33.32 -27.76
N CYS A 505 -2.51 33.52 -26.79
CA CYS A 505 -2.22 33.43 -25.36
C CYS A 505 -3.10 32.43 -24.61
N ASN A 506 -4.04 31.72 -25.28
CA ASN A 506 -4.94 30.78 -24.61
C ASN A 506 -4.92 29.40 -25.26
N THR A 507 -4.81 28.37 -24.41
CA THR A 507 -4.79 26.97 -24.81
C THR A 507 -5.81 26.19 -23.99
N THR A 508 -6.78 25.59 -24.66
CA THR A 508 -7.88 24.86 -24.02
C THR A 508 -7.73 23.36 -24.31
N GLY A 509 -7.70 22.55 -23.25
CA GLY A 509 -7.62 21.10 -23.29
C GLY A 509 -8.92 20.41 -22.85
N CYS A 510 -9.22 19.27 -23.44
CA CYS A 510 -10.28 18.36 -23.01
C CYS A 510 -9.73 16.94 -22.97
N GLY A 511 -10.03 16.20 -21.91
CA GLY A 511 -9.54 14.85 -21.67
C GLY A 511 -10.65 13.90 -21.24
N ILE A 512 -10.60 12.66 -21.72
CA ILE A 512 -11.49 11.59 -21.30
C ILE A 512 -10.63 10.42 -20.84
N SER A 513 -10.97 9.82 -19.70
CA SER A 513 -10.32 8.61 -19.21
C SER A 513 -11.32 7.54 -18.82
N VAL A 514 -10.94 6.29 -19.06
CA VAL A 514 -11.67 5.08 -18.67
C VAL A 514 -10.71 4.19 -17.92
N THR A 515 -10.98 3.95 -16.64
CA THR A 515 -10.18 3.06 -15.80
C THR A 515 -10.95 1.78 -15.51
N SER A 516 -10.35 0.65 -15.86
CA SER A 516 -10.82 -0.69 -15.51
C SER A 516 -10.06 -1.20 -14.29
N PHE A 517 -10.78 -1.73 -13.30
CA PHE A 517 -10.20 -2.37 -12.13
C PHE A 517 -11.00 -3.63 -11.77
N GLY A 518 -10.41 -4.80 -12.03
CA GLY A 518 -11.15 -6.08 -11.97
C GLY A 518 -12.34 -6.07 -12.94
N ASN A 519 -13.56 -6.34 -12.44
CA ASN A 519 -14.80 -6.30 -13.22
C ASN A 519 -15.54 -4.95 -13.15
N LYS A 520 -14.87 -3.87 -12.75
CA LYS A 520 -15.49 -2.56 -12.49
C LYS A 520 -14.87 -1.49 -13.40
N PHE A 521 -15.71 -0.59 -13.89
CA PHE A 521 -15.30 0.50 -14.79
C PHE A 521 -15.59 1.86 -14.17
N PHE A 522 -14.63 2.77 -14.34
CA PHE A 522 -14.72 4.17 -13.95
C PHE A 522 -14.51 5.03 -15.20
N VAL A 523 -15.31 6.07 -15.36
CA VAL A 523 -15.23 7.00 -16.49
C VAL A 523 -15.08 8.40 -15.95
N GLY A 524 -14.12 9.15 -16.48
CA GLY A 524 -13.85 10.52 -16.09
C GLY A 524 -13.65 11.45 -17.28
N GLY A 525 -14.02 12.70 -17.09
CA GLY A 525 -13.81 13.79 -18.04
C GLY A 525 -13.07 14.94 -17.37
N LYS A 526 -12.19 15.59 -18.12
CA LYS A 526 -11.41 16.75 -17.70
C LYS A 526 -11.51 17.85 -18.75
N ILE A 527 -11.53 19.09 -18.29
CA ILE A 527 -11.37 20.30 -19.08
C ILE A 527 -10.24 21.12 -18.42
N GLU A 528 -9.35 21.65 -19.24
CA GLU A 528 -8.20 22.46 -18.86
C GLU A 528 -8.20 23.73 -19.71
N ASP A 529 -7.96 24.88 -19.10
CA ASP A 529 -7.79 26.15 -19.82
C ASP A 529 -6.57 26.87 -19.27
N ALA A 530 -5.59 27.12 -20.14
CA ALA A 530 -4.29 27.66 -19.81
C ALA A 530 -4.10 29.01 -20.51
N ILE A 531 -4.11 30.08 -19.71
CA ILE A 531 -3.90 31.46 -20.14
C ILE A 531 -2.48 31.86 -19.78
N THR A 532 -1.70 32.25 -20.79
CA THR A 532 -0.33 32.75 -20.60
C THR A 532 -0.30 34.25 -20.87
N VAL A 533 0.04 35.06 -19.86
CA VAL A 533 0.09 36.53 -19.94
C VAL A 533 1.55 36.97 -19.96
N GLY A 534 2.02 37.38 -21.14
CA GLY A 534 3.44 37.67 -21.38
C GLY A 534 4.32 36.43 -21.22
N LYS A 535 5.63 36.61 -20.97
CA LYS A 535 6.57 35.49 -20.76
C LYS A 535 6.65 35.00 -19.31
N LYS A 536 6.01 35.72 -18.38
CA LYS A 536 6.23 35.58 -16.95
C LYS A 536 5.08 34.95 -16.19
N LEU A 537 3.83 35.14 -16.59
CA LEU A 537 2.68 34.66 -15.84
C LEU A 537 1.91 33.60 -16.63
N LYS A 538 1.74 32.42 -16.06
CA LYS A 538 0.91 31.33 -16.62
C LYS A 538 -0.13 30.92 -15.60
N LEU A 539 -1.40 31.05 -15.96
CA LEU A 539 -2.57 30.65 -15.20
C LEU A 539 -3.18 29.42 -15.86
N VAL A 540 -3.38 28.35 -15.09
CA VAL A 540 -3.96 27.09 -15.55
C VAL A 540 -5.16 26.75 -14.68
N LEU A 541 -6.32 26.62 -15.30
CA LEU A 541 -7.57 26.23 -14.66
C LEU A 541 -7.95 24.83 -15.13
N ASN A 542 -7.99 23.86 -14.22
CA ASN A 542 -8.39 22.49 -14.50
C ASN A 542 -9.65 22.15 -13.73
N GLY A 543 -10.58 21.47 -14.39
CA GLY A 543 -11.79 20.94 -13.78
C GLY A 543 -12.08 19.56 -14.35
N GLY A 544 -12.54 18.64 -13.52
CA GLY A 544 -12.87 17.31 -13.96
C GLY A 544 -13.85 16.61 -13.03
N CYS A 545 -14.47 15.58 -13.56
CA CYS A 545 -15.31 14.68 -12.79
C CYS A 545 -14.97 13.25 -13.15
N MET A 546 -15.19 12.34 -12.22
CA MET A 546 -15.04 10.92 -12.47
C MET A 546 -16.08 10.14 -11.69
N GLY A 547 -16.74 9.22 -12.38
CA GLY A 547 -17.83 8.43 -11.86
C GLY A 547 -17.62 6.93 -12.06
N GLY A 548 -18.13 6.15 -11.12
CA GLY A 548 -18.23 4.69 -11.22
C GLY A 548 -18.95 4.10 -10.02
N LEU A 549 -19.62 2.96 -10.22
CA LEU A 549 -20.34 2.22 -9.17
C LEU A 549 -21.37 3.05 -8.40
N GLY A 550 -22.03 4.01 -9.07
CA GLY A 550 -23.05 4.88 -8.46
C GLY A 550 -22.51 6.05 -7.63
N GLN A 551 -21.20 6.26 -7.59
CA GLN A 551 -20.54 7.39 -6.94
C GLN A 551 -19.87 8.31 -7.97
N VAL A 552 -19.79 9.60 -7.67
CA VAL A 552 -19.14 10.62 -8.51
C VAL A 552 -18.24 11.49 -7.64
N ALA A 553 -16.99 11.68 -8.09
CA ALA A 553 -16.06 12.65 -7.54
C ALA A 553 -15.94 13.82 -8.52
N TYR A 554 -15.93 15.04 -7.97
CA TYR A 554 -15.66 16.26 -8.72
C TYR A 554 -14.38 16.87 -8.20
N GLY A 555 -13.62 17.52 -9.05
CA GLY A 555 -12.47 18.25 -8.59
C GLY A 555 -11.94 19.21 -9.61
N GLY A 556 -11.11 20.12 -9.14
CA GLY A 556 -10.41 21.04 -10.00
C GLY A 556 -9.26 21.69 -9.28
N SER A 557 -8.45 22.38 -10.06
CA SER A 557 -7.26 23.03 -9.58
C SER A 557 -7.03 24.33 -10.35
N ILE A 558 -6.67 25.37 -9.61
CA ILE A 558 -6.19 26.62 -10.16
C ILE A 558 -4.70 26.69 -9.85
N THR A 559 -3.87 26.69 -10.89
CA THR A 559 -2.43 26.84 -10.76
C THR A 559 -2.00 28.16 -11.38
N THR A 560 -1.39 29.02 -10.57
CA THR A 560 -0.74 30.24 -11.03
C THR A 560 0.76 30.05 -10.90
N SER A 561 1.49 30.23 -12.00
CA SER A 561 2.95 30.17 -12.00
C SER A 561 3.54 31.47 -12.52
N LEU A 562 4.50 32.00 -11.77
CA LEU A 562 5.29 33.17 -12.09
C LEU A 562 6.73 32.72 -12.39
N ARG A 563 7.15 32.90 -13.63
CA ARG A 563 8.50 32.63 -14.11
C ARG A 563 9.41 33.83 -13.86
N GLY A 564 10.63 33.55 -13.39
CA GLY A 564 11.67 34.54 -13.16
C GLY A 564 12.19 35.20 -14.44
N ARG A 565 13.01 36.24 -14.28
CA ARG A 565 13.56 37.03 -15.41
C ARG A 565 14.42 36.20 -16.36
N HIS A 566 15.10 35.17 -15.85
CA HIS A 566 16.05 34.35 -16.60
C HIS A 566 15.52 32.92 -16.90
N TYR A 567 14.20 32.68 -16.80
CA TYR A 567 13.59 31.41 -17.22
C TYR A 567 13.67 31.27 -18.76
N PRO A 568 13.96 30.08 -19.32
CA PRO A 568 14.16 28.78 -18.68
C PRO A 568 15.61 28.47 -18.25
N VAL A 569 16.57 29.38 -18.50
CA VAL A 569 17.99 29.17 -18.16
C VAL A 569 18.20 28.99 -16.66
N ARG A 570 17.46 29.76 -15.87
CA ARG A 570 17.36 29.58 -14.41
C ARG A 570 15.97 29.08 -14.04
N ASN A 571 15.93 28.01 -13.25
CA ASN A 571 14.71 27.44 -12.68
C ASN A 571 14.19 28.29 -11.52
N ASP A 572 13.91 29.57 -11.78
CA ASP A 572 13.26 30.48 -10.83
C ASP A 572 11.76 30.48 -11.13
N ILE A 573 11.00 29.64 -10.43
CA ILE A 573 9.56 29.50 -10.60
C ILE A 573 8.89 29.64 -9.25
N ARG A 574 7.87 30.49 -9.19
CA ARG A 574 6.97 30.62 -8.05
C ARG A 574 5.59 30.14 -8.47
N SER A 575 5.12 29.03 -7.95
CA SER A 575 3.80 28.49 -8.22
C SER A 575 2.91 28.50 -6.99
N LEU A 576 1.66 28.86 -7.20
CA LEU A 576 0.58 28.75 -6.24
C LEU A 576 -0.51 27.90 -6.87
N THR A 577 -0.78 26.74 -6.28
CA THR A 577 -1.80 25.80 -6.73
C THR A 577 -2.87 25.67 -5.65
N MET A 578 -4.12 25.92 -6.01
CA MET A 578 -5.27 25.68 -5.15
C MET A 578 -6.10 24.55 -5.76
N THR A 579 -6.35 23.48 -4.99
CA THR A 579 -7.11 22.31 -5.41
C THR A 579 -8.39 22.18 -4.60
N PHE A 580 -9.49 21.84 -5.25
CA PHE A 580 -10.77 21.56 -4.63
C PHE A 580 -11.23 20.18 -5.11
N VAL A 581 -11.53 19.27 -4.18
CA VAL A 581 -12.00 17.93 -4.49
C VAL A 581 -13.24 17.66 -3.66
N SER A 582 -14.35 17.33 -4.31
CA SER A 582 -15.62 16.98 -3.70
C SER A 582 -15.88 15.49 -3.91
N PHE A 583 -16.04 14.75 -2.83
CA PHE A 583 -16.37 13.33 -2.84
C PHE A 583 -17.35 13.02 -1.71
N ASP A 584 -18.43 12.32 -2.01
CA ASP A 584 -19.45 11.90 -1.03
C ASP A 584 -19.95 13.03 -0.11
N LYS A 585 -20.25 14.20 -0.70
CA LYS A 585 -20.67 15.46 -0.02
C LYS A 585 -19.62 16.09 0.91
N GLU A 586 -18.41 15.53 1.00
CA GLU A 586 -17.27 16.19 1.64
C GLU A 586 -16.47 16.96 0.60
N ILE A 587 -16.13 18.22 0.93
CA ILE A 587 -15.26 19.07 0.11
C ILE A 587 -13.91 19.20 0.82
N VAL A 588 -12.86 18.78 0.13
CA VAL A 588 -11.47 18.91 0.55
C VAL A 588 -10.84 20.04 -0.26
N ILE A 589 -10.33 21.05 0.43
CA ILE A 589 -9.64 22.18 -0.18
C ILE A 589 -8.17 22.09 0.22
N GLY A 590 -7.30 22.04 -0.77
CA GLY A 590 -5.85 22.02 -0.63
C GLY A 590 -5.23 23.26 -1.25
N GLY A 591 -4.21 23.81 -0.59
CA GLY A 591 -3.36 24.85 -1.14
C GLY A 591 -1.92 24.37 -1.12
N ASN A 592 -1.24 24.46 -2.25
CA ASN A 592 0.18 24.19 -2.38
C ASN A 592 0.89 25.43 -2.92
N PHE A 593 1.85 25.94 -2.17
CA PHE A 593 2.75 27.00 -2.61
C PHE A 593 4.12 26.37 -2.82
N SER A 594 4.73 26.57 -3.97
CA SER A 594 6.11 26.17 -4.25
C SER A 594 6.88 27.35 -4.82
N SER A 595 8.01 27.68 -4.21
CA SER A 595 8.89 28.75 -4.66
C SER A 595 10.30 28.23 -4.72
N GLU A 596 10.83 28.17 -5.92
CA GLU A 596 12.23 27.83 -6.16
C GLU A 596 12.98 29.08 -6.63
N PHE A 597 14.07 29.40 -5.91
CA PHE A 597 14.90 30.55 -6.22
C PHE A 597 16.33 30.35 -5.71
N ARG A 598 17.29 31.02 -6.34
CA ARG A 598 18.63 31.16 -5.78
C ARG A 598 18.66 32.32 -4.79
N VAL A 599 19.17 32.08 -3.59
CA VAL A 599 19.41 33.12 -2.56
C VAL A 599 20.73 33.82 -2.86
N ASN A 600 21.77 33.02 -3.18
CA ASN A 600 23.11 33.45 -3.60
C ASN A 600 23.59 32.54 -4.75
N ARG A 601 24.69 32.91 -5.44
CA ARG A 601 25.24 32.16 -6.59
C ARG A 601 25.42 30.65 -6.31
N ASP A 602 25.90 30.35 -5.11
CA ASP A 602 26.20 28.98 -4.64
C ASP A 602 25.09 28.35 -3.79
N THR A 603 23.97 29.03 -3.56
CA THR A 603 22.91 28.56 -2.67
C THR A 603 21.54 28.62 -3.33
N ARG A 604 20.99 27.43 -3.62
CA ARG A 604 19.63 27.23 -4.13
C ARG A 604 18.71 26.90 -2.98
N MET A 605 17.56 27.56 -2.92
CA MET A 605 16.53 27.30 -1.92
C MET A 605 15.21 27.00 -2.63
N SER A 606 14.56 25.91 -2.24
CA SER A 606 13.17 25.65 -2.58
C SER A 606 12.34 25.56 -1.31
N VAL A 607 11.23 26.28 -1.32
CA VAL A 607 10.25 26.32 -0.24
C VAL A 607 8.95 25.80 -0.81
N SER A 608 8.44 24.70 -0.28
CA SER A 608 7.10 24.23 -0.57
C SER A 608 6.26 24.15 0.71
N ALA A 609 5.06 24.68 0.65
CA ALA A 609 4.10 24.68 1.74
C ALA A 609 2.78 24.11 1.23
N ASN A 610 2.37 22.97 1.79
CA ASN A 610 1.09 22.34 1.50
C ASN A 610 0.18 22.49 2.73
N LEU A 611 -1.08 22.89 2.50
CA LEU A 611 -2.10 23.01 3.51
C LEU A 611 -3.39 22.34 3.03
N ASN A 612 -4.00 21.52 3.87
CA ASN A 612 -5.28 20.88 3.59
C ASN A 612 -6.36 21.31 4.61
N SER A 613 -7.63 21.36 4.20
CA SER A 613 -8.80 21.71 5.02
C SER A 613 -8.96 20.85 6.28
N ARG A 614 -8.34 19.67 6.33
CA ARG A 614 -8.27 18.80 7.53
C ARG A 614 -7.20 19.21 8.55
N LYS A 615 -6.69 20.46 8.48
CA LYS A 615 -5.63 21.03 9.35
C LYS A 615 -4.30 20.27 9.33
N MET A 616 -4.07 19.46 8.29
CA MET A 616 -2.76 18.87 8.03
C MET A 616 -2.01 19.77 7.06
N GLY A 617 -0.80 20.17 7.44
CA GLY A 617 0.07 20.98 6.61
C GLY A 617 1.50 20.47 6.68
N GLN A 618 2.21 20.59 5.57
CA GLN A 618 3.62 20.23 5.46
C GLN A 618 4.38 21.43 4.90
N LEU A 619 5.39 21.89 5.65
CA LEU A 619 6.35 22.87 5.19
C LEU A 619 7.67 22.14 4.90
N LEU A 620 8.10 22.15 3.65
CA LEU A 620 9.36 21.62 3.20
C LEU A 620 10.25 22.76 2.74
N ILE A 621 11.43 22.85 3.34
CA ILE A 621 12.47 23.79 2.95
C ILE A 621 13.68 22.97 2.55
N LYS A 622 14.08 23.05 1.29
CA LYS A 622 15.28 22.41 0.76
C LYS A 622 16.29 23.48 0.40
N THR A 623 17.42 23.48 1.11
CA THR A 623 18.56 24.36 0.83
C THR A 623 19.71 23.50 0.32
N SER A 624 20.20 23.80 -0.88
CA SER A 624 21.42 23.21 -1.43
C SER A 624 22.48 24.29 -1.52
N SER A 625 23.62 24.08 -0.84
CA SER A 625 24.76 25.00 -0.85
C SER A 625 26.04 24.23 -1.12
N SER A 626 26.89 24.72 -2.03
CA SER A 626 28.20 24.13 -2.33
C SER A 626 29.32 24.64 -1.41
N GLU A 627 29.19 25.85 -0.85
CA GLU A 627 30.27 26.49 -0.08
C GLU A 627 30.04 26.53 1.43
N ARG A 628 28.78 26.59 1.90
CA ARG A 628 28.48 26.78 3.33
C ARG A 628 28.03 25.48 4.01
N MET A 629 28.99 24.63 4.38
CA MET A 629 28.76 23.43 5.20
C MET A 629 28.11 23.74 6.57
N GLU A 630 28.25 24.98 7.05
CA GLU A 630 27.65 25.51 8.28
C GLU A 630 26.12 25.37 8.32
N ILE A 631 25.45 25.43 7.15
CA ILE A 631 24.00 25.25 7.05
C ILE A 631 23.61 23.80 7.38
N GLY A 632 24.46 22.83 7.04
CA GLY A 632 24.29 21.42 7.42
C GLY A 632 24.39 21.19 8.93
N LEU A 633 25.26 21.94 9.63
CA LEU A 633 25.39 21.86 11.09
C LEU A 633 24.10 22.27 11.82
N ILE A 634 23.33 23.21 11.29
CA ILE A 634 22.03 23.61 11.86
C ILE A 634 21.03 22.44 11.83
N ALA A 635 21.03 21.65 10.75
CA ALA A 635 20.19 20.46 10.64
C ALA A 635 20.63 19.36 11.63
N VAL A 636 21.94 19.12 11.75
CA VAL A 636 22.51 18.16 12.72
C VAL A 636 22.15 18.54 14.15
N VAL A 637 22.30 19.81 14.53
CA VAL A 637 21.93 20.30 15.87
C VAL A 637 20.42 20.13 16.13
N SER A 638 19.59 20.36 15.12
CA SER A 638 18.13 20.18 15.24
C SER A 638 17.76 18.70 15.45
N ILE A 639 18.42 17.77 14.76
CA ILE A 639 18.25 16.33 14.93
C ILE A 639 18.74 15.87 16.31
N ILE A 640 19.92 16.32 16.75
CA ILE A 640 20.45 16.03 18.09
C ILE A 640 19.47 16.54 19.16
N ARG A 641 18.91 17.74 19.00
CA ARG A 641 17.94 18.29 19.94
C ARG A 641 16.62 17.51 19.95
N ALA A 642 16.18 16.98 18.81
CA ALA A 642 15.01 16.11 18.73
C ALA A 642 15.24 14.76 19.43
N LEU A 643 16.41 14.14 19.21
CA LEU A 643 16.81 12.89 19.86
C LEU A 643 17.01 13.05 21.38
N LEU A 644 17.56 14.19 21.81
CA LEU A 644 17.69 14.51 23.24
C LEU A 644 16.32 14.76 23.89
N ARG A 645 15.34 15.31 23.15
CA ARG A 645 13.97 15.45 23.64
C ARG A 645 13.20 14.13 23.68
N SER A 646 13.43 13.21 22.75
CA SER A 646 12.77 11.88 22.76
C SER A 646 13.30 10.96 23.87
N ARG A 647 14.50 11.24 24.40
CA ARG A 647 15.09 10.52 25.55
C ARG A 647 14.63 11.04 26.92
N GLY A 648 13.90 12.16 26.98
CA GLY A 648 13.46 12.79 28.23
C GLY A 648 12.05 12.44 28.68
N THR A 649 11.43 11.40 28.12
CA THR A 649 10.07 10.94 28.47
C THR A 649 10.02 9.54 29.09
N GLU A 650 11.15 9.07 29.61
CA GLU A 650 11.20 7.96 30.58
C GLU A 650 11.74 8.54 31.90
N ASP A 651 10.86 9.17 32.68
CA ASP A 651 10.98 9.37 34.13
C ASP A 651 9.60 9.67 34.72
#